data_AF-A0A524I218-F1
#
_entry.id   AF-A0A524I218-F1
#
_cell.length_a   1.000
_cell.length_b   1.000
_cell.length_c   1.000
_cell.angle_alpha   90.00
_cell.angle_beta   90.00
_cell.angle_gamma   90.00
#
_symmetry.space_group_name_H-M   'P 1'
#
loop_
_entity.id
_entity.type
_entity.pdbx_description
1 polymer ?
#
loop_
_entity_poly.entity_id
_entity_poly.type
_entity_poly.pdbx_seq_one_letter_code
_entity_poly.pdbx_strand_id
1 'polypeptide(L)'
;DPAYFSASEAAYAFRSPTSAGDSQAVIDHFQALQFRNPIQSGATASGFLVVHRDEGVKALDVDLISRAKARSFTYTFRDPSFKGDFTLVDFDTLYGSAEIVEIEEEEVLQRELEKLPCCTTNKGGTEHGDPLNLVFVGNNQDIFSAYIRRGWHATEIISSRALWRTVKSFLGGGRYRYSPVSPLYVYGRRQDLAAQKTRGSIHQRNHLRMWLTPLRFRGKKVWVGQISRDIGVKFTLKTPILTTHVIDPNVDEARRYLLEDLAYSQALARIVYVEGVGEASREAQRFNLVGDPYFTDGLRAVMFFEPRPRTLGDLDPIGDWEVPPTGRAGSKKGVIDASQRPDSVDDTALRASAKTIAEEGIRVSGTVPSPEESRTIFGIDLEKKGIQPLWLEIENNTDRLILFLPTGLDPEYFSPLEVSFGYHASFSDDANEQLDEHIESLGIRYIIDPRSKESGFIFTNREEAGRFVTVDLIGREWTKSLTLIVPTPDRKFAEEYFDRVFQMIVRSGLVETDDESHLRELLEQLPCCTSSKDGVQVEPLNVVLIGQLQEVGSAFLRRNFRFTPTDPQYLFLRPQDVSVSKRERWVAAQPHLLRLWLTTIRFRGKPVWVGQVSTPLGGRFARTTDDGAALPIDPNVDEARNDLVQDVIYSQYLAKIGFVKGVGQVMASSPGKT
;
A
#
# COMPACT_ATOMS: atom_id res chain seq x y z
N ASP A 1 14.10 3.59 2.20
CA ASP A 1 12.98 4.34 2.81
C ASP A 1 12.36 5.21 1.72
N PRO A 2 11.13 4.94 1.26
CA PRO A 2 10.47 5.72 0.20
C PRO A 2 10.03 7.12 0.65
N ALA A 3 10.27 7.50 1.91
CA ALA A 3 9.90 8.79 2.48
C ALA A 3 11.12 9.61 2.96
N TYR A 4 12.34 9.30 2.48
CA TYR A 4 13.54 10.08 2.81
C TYR A 4 13.40 11.57 2.45
N PHE A 5 14.18 12.42 3.10
CA PHE A 5 14.24 13.85 2.83
C PHE A 5 15.39 14.15 1.88
N SER A 6 15.09 14.94 0.86
CA SER A 6 16.08 15.50 -0.03
C SER A 6 17.05 16.41 0.75
N ALA A 7 18.27 16.62 0.25
CA ALA A 7 19.23 17.48 0.94
C ALA A 7 18.75 18.92 0.99
N SER A 8 18.14 19.43 -0.10
CA SER A 8 17.54 20.77 -0.15
C SER A 8 16.37 20.91 0.83
N GLU A 9 15.50 19.90 0.91
CA GLU A 9 14.36 19.86 1.82
C GLU A 9 14.82 19.85 3.27
N ALA A 10 15.79 18.99 3.62
CA ALA A 10 16.33 18.91 4.97
C ALA A 10 17.03 20.22 5.37
N ALA A 11 17.84 20.81 4.48
CA ALA A 11 18.51 22.08 4.71
C ALA A 11 17.51 23.21 5.01
N TYR A 12 16.39 23.24 4.28
CA TYR A 12 15.35 24.24 4.47
C TYR A 12 14.77 24.24 5.89
N ALA A 13 14.65 23.07 6.52
CA ALA A 13 14.15 22.96 7.90
C ALA A 13 15.03 23.69 8.93
N PHE A 14 16.31 23.91 8.60
CA PHE A 14 17.30 24.53 9.47
C PHE A 14 17.76 25.92 9.00
N ARG A 15 17.12 26.49 7.96
CA ARG A 15 17.48 27.81 7.44
C ARG A 15 17.11 28.91 8.44
N SER A 16 17.93 29.94 8.53
CA SER A 16 17.65 31.12 9.33
C SER A 16 16.81 32.13 8.52
N PRO A 17 15.59 32.50 8.95
CA PRO A 17 14.75 33.44 8.21
C PRO A 17 15.36 34.85 8.05
N THR A 18 16.33 35.19 8.88
CA THR A 18 16.90 36.55 8.98
C THR A 18 18.28 36.70 8.35
N SER A 19 18.86 35.62 7.80
CA SER A 19 20.22 35.64 7.23
C SER A 19 20.33 34.77 5.98
N ALA A 20 20.34 35.41 4.82
CA ALA A 20 20.43 34.73 3.52
C ALA A 20 21.77 33.99 3.34
N GLY A 21 22.88 34.56 3.85
CA GLY A 21 24.21 33.94 3.78
C GLY A 21 24.31 32.65 4.58
N ASP A 22 23.78 32.64 5.81
CA ASP A 22 23.77 31.43 6.66
C ASP A 22 22.86 30.34 6.06
N SER A 23 21.77 30.74 5.40
CA SER A 23 20.86 29.81 4.73
C SER A 23 21.52 29.07 3.55
N GLN A 24 22.36 29.74 2.75
CA GLN A 24 23.08 29.08 1.66
C GLN A 24 24.16 28.12 2.19
N ALA A 25 24.88 28.51 3.24
CA ALA A 25 25.90 27.65 3.86
C ALA A 25 25.29 26.34 4.39
N VAL A 26 24.08 26.38 4.95
CA VAL A 26 23.34 25.17 5.38
C VAL A 26 23.01 24.28 4.18
N ILE A 27 22.51 24.85 3.08
CA ILE A 27 22.19 24.10 1.86
C ILE A 27 23.44 23.40 1.31
N ASP A 28 24.53 24.14 1.14
CA ASP A 28 25.80 23.62 0.61
C ASP A 28 26.34 22.49 1.51
N HIS A 29 26.18 22.62 2.83
CA HIS A 29 26.60 21.60 3.79
C HIS A 29 25.81 20.30 3.64
N PHE A 30 24.47 20.37 3.59
CA PHE A 30 23.64 19.17 3.37
C PHE A 30 23.92 18.52 2.01
N GLN A 31 24.09 19.31 0.95
CA GLN A 31 24.42 18.81 -0.39
C GLN A 31 25.82 18.16 -0.46
N ALA A 32 26.79 18.68 0.28
CA ALA A 32 28.13 18.10 0.37
C ALA A 32 28.12 16.74 1.09
N LEU A 33 27.24 16.58 2.08
CA LEU A 33 27.13 15.35 2.87
C LEU A 33 26.21 14.29 2.25
N GLN A 34 25.33 14.65 1.33
CA GLN A 34 24.36 13.73 0.71
C GLN A 34 25.05 12.56 -0.01
N PHE A 35 24.49 11.36 0.15
CA PHE A 35 24.94 10.19 -0.60
C PHE A 35 24.72 10.37 -2.11
N ARG A 36 25.75 10.11 -2.93
CA ARG A 36 25.72 10.36 -4.38
C ARG A 36 25.61 9.07 -5.19
N ASN A 37 24.69 9.08 -6.16
CA ASN A 37 24.55 8.07 -7.21
C ASN A 37 24.93 8.66 -8.58
N PRO A 38 25.37 7.84 -9.55
CA PRO A 38 25.63 6.39 -9.47
C PRO A 38 27.01 6.06 -8.88
N ILE A 39 27.14 4.85 -8.32
CA ILE A 39 28.42 4.31 -7.84
C ILE A 39 29.20 3.75 -9.04
N GLN A 40 30.42 4.25 -9.27
CA GLN A 40 31.27 3.81 -10.37
C GLN A 40 31.90 2.44 -10.11
N SER A 41 32.25 1.71 -11.17
CA SER A 41 32.92 0.41 -11.06
C SER A 41 34.25 0.54 -10.29
N GLY A 42 34.46 -0.32 -9.31
CA GLY A 42 35.67 -0.31 -8.46
C GLY A 42 35.76 0.88 -7.49
N ALA A 43 34.76 1.76 -7.44
CA ALA A 43 34.74 2.91 -6.55
C ALA A 43 33.94 2.64 -5.27
N THR A 44 34.28 3.39 -4.21
CA THR A 44 33.49 3.46 -2.99
C THR A 44 32.78 4.82 -2.95
N ALA A 45 31.49 4.81 -2.62
CA ALA A 45 30.71 6.02 -2.35
C ALA A 45 30.29 6.04 -0.88
N SER A 46 30.34 7.20 -0.26
CA SER A 46 29.93 7.43 1.12
C SER A 46 29.18 8.76 1.23
N GLY A 47 28.20 8.82 2.13
CA GLY A 47 27.43 10.03 2.41
C GLY A 47 26.25 9.69 3.32
N PHE A 48 25.39 10.68 3.53
CA PHE A 48 24.24 10.60 4.40
C PHE A 48 22.93 10.54 3.59
N LEU A 49 21.97 9.79 4.12
CA LEU A 49 20.57 9.86 3.74
C LEU A 49 19.80 10.45 4.91
N VAL A 50 19.05 11.52 4.69
CA VAL A 50 18.20 12.13 5.71
C VAL A 50 16.83 11.45 5.63
N VAL A 51 16.31 10.99 6.75
CA VAL A 51 15.15 10.08 6.81
C VAL A 51 14.34 10.39 8.06
N HIS A 52 13.08 9.96 8.09
CA HIS A 52 12.24 10.15 9.28
C HIS A 52 12.86 9.49 10.51
N ARG A 53 12.67 10.12 11.67
CA ARG A 53 12.95 9.46 12.95
C ARG A 53 11.85 8.45 13.19
N ASP A 54 12.15 7.18 12.95
CA ASP A 54 11.30 6.07 13.36
C ASP A 54 11.72 5.60 14.76
N GLU A 55 10.76 5.48 15.67
CA GLU A 55 10.98 4.94 17.02
C GLU A 55 10.96 3.39 16.93
N GLY A 56 11.74 2.70 17.77
CA GLY A 56 11.74 1.23 17.84
C GLY A 56 12.74 0.56 16.93
N VAL A 57 12.34 0.18 15.74
CA VAL A 57 13.22 -0.51 14.77
C VAL A 57 13.14 0.20 13.44
N LYS A 58 14.31 0.56 12.91
CA LYS A 58 14.44 1.15 11.59
C LYS A 58 15.11 0.14 10.65
N ALA A 59 14.44 -0.20 9.55
CA ALA A 59 15.09 -0.90 8.46
C ALA A 59 15.67 0.09 7.46
N LEU A 60 16.94 -0.10 7.11
CA LEU A 60 17.58 0.52 5.97
C LEU A 60 17.72 -0.54 4.88
N ASP A 61 16.88 -0.42 3.86
CA ASP A 61 17.02 -1.22 2.65
C ASP A 61 17.92 -0.51 1.65
N VAL A 62 18.93 -1.23 1.18
CA VAL A 62 19.87 -0.81 0.15
C VAL A 62 19.69 -1.73 -1.05
N ASP A 63 19.06 -1.19 -2.09
CA ASP A 63 18.83 -1.89 -3.34
C ASP A 63 19.81 -1.35 -4.40
N LEU A 64 20.79 -2.17 -4.77
CA LEU A 64 21.82 -1.86 -5.77
C LEU A 64 21.39 -2.42 -7.12
N ILE A 65 21.18 -1.54 -8.10
CA ILE A 65 20.69 -1.89 -9.43
C ILE A 65 21.77 -1.58 -10.46
N SER A 66 22.06 -2.55 -11.31
CA SER A 66 23.03 -2.46 -12.42
C SER A 66 22.40 -2.99 -13.71
N ARG A 67 23.14 -2.93 -14.83
CA ARG A 67 22.69 -3.58 -16.07
C ARG A 67 22.54 -5.09 -15.81
N ALA A 68 21.30 -5.58 -15.90
CA ALA A 68 20.88 -6.98 -15.75
C ALA A 68 20.94 -7.61 -14.34
N LYS A 69 21.39 -6.91 -13.30
CA LYS A 69 21.41 -7.47 -11.93
C LYS A 69 20.97 -6.46 -10.89
N ALA A 70 20.17 -6.93 -9.93
CA ALA A 70 19.86 -6.24 -8.68
C ALA A 70 20.38 -7.05 -7.49
N ARG A 71 20.81 -6.36 -6.44
CA ARG A 71 21.16 -6.93 -5.14
C ARG A 71 20.53 -6.10 -4.05
N SER A 72 19.91 -6.76 -3.09
CA SER A 72 19.22 -6.13 -1.98
C SER A 72 19.88 -6.49 -0.67
N PHE A 73 20.12 -5.49 0.16
CA PHE A 73 20.60 -5.65 1.53
C PHE A 73 19.63 -4.94 2.46
N THR A 74 19.41 -5.51 3.64
CA THR A 74 18.63 -4.84 4.69
C THR A 74 19.46 -4.75 5.95
N TYR A 75 19.53 -3.58 6.56
CA TYR A 75 20.08 -3.40 7.89
C TYR A 75 18.95 -3.03 8.83
N THR A 76 18.94 -3.58 10.04
CA THR A 76 17.97 -3.15 11.07
C THR A 76 18.71 -2.49 12.22
N PHE A 77 18.29 -1.27 12.55
CA PHE A 77 18.82 -0.47 13.64
C PHE A 77 17.74 -0.39 14.72
N ARG A 78 18.09 -0.81 15.94
CA ARG A 78 17.21 -0.69 17.10
C ARG A 78 17.46 0.66 17.76
N ASP A 79 16.40 1.41 18.04
CA ASP A 79 16.46 2.56 18.93
C ASP A 79 16.58 2.01 20.37
N PRO A 80 17.74 2.18 21.04
CA PRO A 80 17.94 1.64 22.39
C PRO A 80 17.03 2.29 23.44
N SER A 81 16.48 3.48 23.15
CA SER A 81 15.56 4.19 24.04
C SER A 81 14.12 3.68 23.92
N PHE A 82 13.78 3.01 22.82
CA PHE A 82 12.44 2.48 22.60
C PHE A 82 12.20 1.23 23.44
N LYS A 83 11.06 1.18 24.11
CA LYS A 83 10.64 0.04 24.93
C LYS A 83 9.53 -0.70 24.20
N GLY A 84 9.89 -1.65 23.34
CA GLY A 84 8.95 -2.55 22.65
C GLY A 84 8.93 -3.96 23.27
N ASP A 85 7.94 -4.78 22.93
CA ASP A 85 7.84 -6.16 23.41
C ASP A 85 9.14 -6.97 23.16
N PHE A 86 9.76 -6.77 21.99
CA PHE A 86 11.00 -7.44 21.58
C PHE A 86 12.21 -7.11 22.47
N THR A 87 12.12 -6.08 23.33
CA THR A 87 13.17 -5.71 24.27
C THR A 87 13.10 -6.50 25.58
N LEU A 88 12.00 -7.22 25.81
CA LEU A 88 11.77 -8.03 27.00
C LEU A 88 12.15 -9.50 26.82
N VAL A 89 12.59 -9.88 25.61
CA VAL A 89 12.81 -11.26 25.20
C VAL A 89 14.23 -11.41 24.68
N ASP A 90 14.98 -12.32 25.30
CA ASP A 90 16.26 -12.77 24.75
C ASP A 90 16.00 -13.92 23.78
N PHE A 91 15.99 -13.63 22.48
CA PHE A 91 15.68 -14.61 21.45
C PHE A 91 16.75 -15.69 21.26
N ASP A 92 17.97 -15.47 21.79
CA ASP A 92 19.07 -16.42 21.66
C ASP A 92 19.01 -17.49 22.76
N THR A 93 18.42 -17.15 23.91
CA THR A 93 18.26 -18.06 25.04
C THR A 93 16.80 -18.42 25.35
N LEU A 94 15.84 -18.00 24.52
CA LEU A 94 14.41 -18.22 24.76
C LEU A 94 14.04 -19.71 24.85
N TYR A 95 14.72 -20.54 24.06
CA TYR A 95 14.54 -21.99 24.01
C TYR A 95 15.88 -22.69 24.15
N GLY A 96 15.95 -23.73 24.98
CA GLY A 96 17.11 -24.61 25.03
C GLY A 96 17.27 -25.42 23.73
N SER A 97 18.49 -25.86 23.41
CA SER A 97 18.74 -26.64 22.19
C SER A 97 17.92 -27.94 22.11
N ALA A 98 17.58 -28.54 23.25
CA ALA A 98 16.73 -29.73 23.32
C ALA A 98 15.23 -29.45 23.10
N GLU A 99 14.79 -28.19 23.23
CA GLU A 99 13.41 -27.79 22.95
C GLU A 99 13.19 -27.43 21.48
N ILE A 100 14.26 -27.08 20.76
CA ILE A 100 14.19 -26.71 19.35
C ILE A 100 13.85 -27.96 18.51
N VAL A 101 12.81 -27.85 17.70
CA VAL A 101 12.38 -28.91 16.78
C VAL A 101 12.74 -28.48 15.36
N GLU A 102 13.78 -29.11 14.81
CA GLU A 102 14.17 -28.94 13.41
C GLU A 102 13.29 -29.81 12.51
N ILE A 103 12.72 -29.20 11.48
CA ILE A 103 11.78 -29.80 10.54
C ILE A 103 12.29 -29.55 9.12
N GLU A 104 12.52 -30.61 8.35
CA GLU A 104 12.95 -30.52 6.95
C GLU A 104 11.78 -30.71 5.96
N GLU A 105 10.85 -31.59 6.32
CA GLU A 105 9.72 -32.02 5.49
C GLU A 105 8.47 -31.18 5.72
N GLU A 106 7.78 -30.87 4.63
CA GLU A 106 6.64 -29.95 4.62
C GLU A 106 5.41 -30.53 5.32
N GLU A 107 5.16 -31.83 5.15
CA GLU A 107 4.04 -32.55 5.79
C GLU A 107 4.24 -32.70 7.31
N VAL A 108 5.49 -32.65 7.78
CA VAL A 108 5.80 -32.58 9.22
C VAL A 108 5.53 -31.17 9.71
N LEU A 109 5.95 -30.14 8.96
CA LEU A 109 5.67 -28.75 9.32
C LEU A 109 4.15 -28.53 9.46
N GLN A 110 3.36 -28.93 8.47
CA GLN A 110 1.89 -28.79 8.51
C GLN A 110 1.31 -29.36 9.80
N ARG A 111 1.62 -30.63 10.12
CA ARG A 111 1.13 -31.30 11.34
C ARG A 111 1.60 -30.64 12.64
N GLU A 112 2.80 -30.07 12.68
CA GLU A 112 3.27 -29.33 13.86
C GLU A 112 2.60 -27.96 14.00
N LEU A 113 2.24 -27.32 12.88
CA LEU A 113 1.50 -26.05 12.89
C LEU A 113 0.04 -26.23 13.38
N GLU A 114 -0.61 -27.35 13.05
CA GLU A 114 -1.96 -27.69 13.52
C GLU A 114 -2.02 -27.87 15.05
N LYS A 115 -0.91 -28.34 15.66
CA LYS A 115 -0.81 -28.52 17.11
C LYS A 115 -0.59 -27.22 17.89
N LEU A 116 -0.31 -26.11 17.21
CA LEU A 116 -0.09 -24.83 17.88
C LEU A 116 -1.36 -24.39 18.62
N PRO A 117 -1.26 -23.59 19.70
CA PRO A 117 -2.45 -23.08 20.39
C PRO A 117 -3.43 -22.41 19.43
N CYS A 118 -4.73 -22.62 19.62
CA CYS A 118 -5.76 -22.03 18.76
C CYS A 118 -5.77 -20.50 18.85
N CYS A 119 -5.51 -20.00 20.05
CA CYS A 119 -5.98 -18.70 20.49
C CYS A 119 -4.98 -18.14 21.49
N THR A 120 -4.93 -16.82 21.54
CA THR A 120 -4.30 -16.11 22.65
C THR A 120 -5.08 -16.34 23.95
N THR A 121 -4.46 -16.02 25.09
CA THR A 121 -5.11 -16.09 26.40
C THR A 121 -4.91 -14.82 27.22
N ASN A 122 -5.68 -14.71 28.31
CA ASN A 122 -5.35 -13.80 29.39
C ASN A 122 -4.04 -14.24 30.10
N LYS A 123 -3.51 -13.41 31.00
CA LYS A 123 -2.25 -13.70 31.73
C LYS A 123 -2.27 -15.02 32.50
N GLY A 124 -3.43 -15.41 33.02
CA GLY A 124 -3.60 -16.64 33.79
C GLY A 124 -3.78 -17.89 32.92
N GLY A 125 -3.96 -17.74 31.61
CA GLY A 125 -4.28 -18.86 30.72
C GLY A 125 -5.69 -19.44 30.90
N THR A 126 -6.59 -18.73 31.59
CA THR A 126 -7.92 -19.25 31.97
C THR A 126 -9.02 -18.89 30.97
N GLU A 127 -8.79 -17.91 30.12
CA GLU A 127 -9.76 -17.41 29.14
C GLU A 127 -9.07 -17.24 27.79
N HIS A 128 -9.79 -17.54 26.72
CA HIS A 128 -9.33 -17.38 25.34
C HIS A 128 -9.61 -15.97 24.82
N GLY A 129 -8.67 -15.46 24.03
CA GLY A 129 -8.76 -14.19 23.31
C GLY A 129 -8.88 -14.39 21.81
N ASP A 130 -8.26 -13.46 21.08
CA ASP A 130 -8.22 -13.47 19.62
C ASP A 130 -7.54 -14.75 19.07
N PRO A 131 -7.96 -15.25 17.91
CA PRO A 131 -7.42 -16.46 17.31
C PRO A 131 -5.99 -16.24 16.79
N LEU A 132 -5.16 -17.28 16.89
CA LEU A 132 -3.82 -17.31 16.31
C LEU A 132 -3.90 -17.72 14.84
N ASN A 133 -4.26 -16.75 14.00
CA ASN A 133 -4.63 -16.91 12.60
C ASN A 133 -3.45 -16.75 11.59
N LEU A 134 -2.21 -16.67 12.08
CA LEU A 134 -1.02 -16.45 11.25
C LEU A 134 0.16 -17.32 11.65
N VAL A 135 0.97 -17.70 10.67
CA VAL A 135 2.30 -18.29 10.83
C VAL A 135 3.28 -17.62 9.86
N PHE A 136 4.49 -17.32 10.34
CA PHE A 136 5.57 -16.75 9.52
C PHE A 136 6.78 -17.66 9.58
N VAL A 137 7.33 -18.01 8.42
CA VAL A 137 8.48 -18.90 8.28
C VAL A 137 9.58 -18.16 7.53
N GLY A 138 10.75 -17.97 8.14
CA GLY A 138 11.79 -17.14 7.53
C GLY A 138 12.92 -16.76 8.49
N ASN A 139 13.95 -16.11 7.97
CA ASN A 139 14.87 -15.40 8.84
C ASN A 139 14.20 -14.14 9.39
N ASN A 140 14.55 -13.74 10.61
CA ASN A 140 14.01 -12.51 11.22
C ASN A 140 14.25 -11.27 10.34
N GLN A 141 15.38 -11.22 9.63
CA GLN A 141 15.70 -10.10 8.75
C GLN A 141 14.76 -10.03 7.55
N ASP A 142 14.44 -11.17 6.93
CA ASP A 142 13.52 -11.25 5.78
C ASP A 142 12.09 -10.91 6.22
N ILE A 143 11.63 -11.52 7.32
CA ILE A 143 10.32 -11.29 7.92
C ILE A 143 10.16 -9.80 8.32
N PHE A 144 11.04 -9.26 9.16
CA PHE A 144 10.89 -7.90 9.70
C PHE A 144 11.11 -6.80 8.65
N SER A 145 11.98 -7.03 7.66
CA SER A 145 12.11 -6.11 6.53
C SER A 145 10.82 -5.99 5.73
N ALA A 146 10.09 -7.10 5.55
CA ALA A 146 8.85 -7.12 4.78
C ALA A 146 7.79 -6.19 5.39
N TYR A 147 7.58 -6.27 6.71
CA TYR A 147 6.64 -5.41 7.43
C TYR A 147 7.04 -3.94 7.35
N ILE A 148 8.31 -3.62 7.61
CA ILE A 148 8.78 -2.24 7.65
C ILE A 148 8.63 -1.59 6.26
N ARG A 149 8.93 -2.33 5.18
CA ARG A 149 8.71 -1.87 3.80
C ARG A 149 7.25 -1.59 3.47
N ARG A 150 6.33 -2.27 4.14
CA ARG A 150 4.87 -2.12 3.97
C ARG A 150 4.24 -1.15 4.99
N GLY A 151 5.06 -0.41 5.74
CA GLY A 151 4.59 0.64 6.65
C GLY A 151 4.01 0.12 7.97
N TRP A 152 4.43 -1.08 8.40
CA TRP A 152 4.13 -1.60 9.73
C TRP A 152 5.18 -1.12 10.73
N HIS A 153 4.72 -0.72 11.91
CA HIS A 153 5.56 -0.14 12.97
C HIS A 153 5.46 -0.94 14.25
N ALA A 154 6.59 -1.21 14.90
CA ALA A 154 6.62 -1.80 16.23
C ALA A 154 5.85 -0.92 17.23
N THR A 155 5.21 -1.51 18.24
CA THR A 155 4.49 -0.74 19.28
C THR A 155 5.29 -0.64 20.57
N GLU A 156 5.14 0.47 21.30
CA GLU A 156 5.69 0.56 22.66
C GLU A 156 4.97 -0.39 23.62
N ILE A 157 5.65 -0.84 24.68
CA ILE A 157 5.00 -1.49 25.82
C ILE A 157 4.19 -0.47 26.62
N ILE A 158 3.07 -0.90 27.18
CA ILE A 158 2.29 -0.08 28.12
C ILE A 158 3.17 0.30 29.30
N SER A 159 3.46 1.60 29.44
CA SER A 159 4.12 2.23 30.57
C SER A 159 3.35 3.49 30.95
N SER A 160 3.51 4.03 32.16
CA SER A 160 2.81 5.26 32.60
C SER A 160 3.03 6.45 31.65
N ARG A 161 4.24 6.56 31.07
CA ARG A 161 4.60 7.57 30.07
C ARG A 161 3.95 7.30 28.71
N ALA A 162 3.94 6.06 28.24
CA ALA A 162 3.30 5.67 26.98
C ALA A 162 1.77 5.84 27.06
N LEU A 163 1.16 5.46 28.20
CA LEU A 163 -0.25 5.65 28.47
C LEU A 163 -0.64 7.13 28.46
N TRP A 164 0.17 8.02 29.05
CA TRP A 164 -0.06 9.47 28.99
C TRP A 164 0.09 10.05 27.57
N ARG A 165 1.06 9.57 26.76
CA ARG A 165 1.17 9.93 25.34
C ARG A 165 -0.07 9.49 24.56
N THR A 166 -0.52 8.25 24.78
CA THR A 166 -1.74 7.70 24.15
C THR A 166 -2.96 8.52 24.53
N VAL A 167 -3.20 8.78 25.82
CA VAL A 167 -4.32 9.60 26.30
C VAL A 167 -4.27 11.02 25.73
N LYS A 168 -3.09 11.67 25.73
CA LYS A 168 -2.91 13.01 25.13
C LYS A 168 -3.18 13.00 23.62
N SER A 169 -2.72 11.97 22.91
CA SER A 169 -2.96 11.82 21.47
C SER A 169 -4.44 11.58 21.16
N PHE A 170 -5.12 10.80 22.01
CA PHE A 170 -6.54 10.51 21.90
C PHE A 170 -7.40 11.77 22.14
N LEU A 171 -7.08 12.57 23.17
CA LEU A 171 -7.81 13.80 23.50
C LEU A 171 -7.47 14.98 22.56
N GLY A 172 -6.24 15.05 22.07
CA GLY A 172 -5.77 16.13 21.19
C GLY A 172 -5.98 15.88 19.70
N GLY A 173 -6.64 14.78 19.29
CA GLY A 173 -6.76 14.36 17.89
C GLY A 173 -5.42 14.06 17.21
N GLY A 174 -4.36 13.86 18.00
CA GLY A 174 -2.99 13.67 17.55
C GLY A 174 -2.68 12.23 17.15
N ARG A 175 -1.77 12.06 16.17
CA ARG A 175 -1.42 10.77 15.57
C ARG A 175 -0.32 10.06 16.39
N TYR A 176 -0.65 9.01 17.16
CA TYR A 176 0.37 8.19 17.84
C TYR A 176 0.68 6.88 17.10
N ARG A 177 1.71 6.94 16.24
CA ARG A 177 2.21 5.86 15.36
C ARG A 177 2.85 4.66 16.10
N TYR A 178 3.12 4.79 17.40
CA TYR A 178 3.72 3.72 18.22
C TYR A 178 2.85 3.32 19.42
N SER A 179 1.54 3.60 19.34
CA SER A 179 0.60 3.35 20.44
C SER A 179 0.72 1.92 20.97
N PRO A 180 0.84 1.75 22.29
CA PRO A 180 0.84 0.43 22.89
C PRO A 180 -0.43 -0.34 22.61
N VAL A 181 -0.26 -1.66 22.49
CA VAL A 181 -1.37 -2.62 22.46
C VAL A 181 -1.42 -3.39 23.77
N SER A 182 -2.63 -3.79 24.18
CA SER A 182 -2.82 -4.63 25.37
C SER A 182 -2.11 -5.99 25.21
N PRO A 183 -1.49 -6.51 26.28
CA PRO A 183 -0.77 -7.77 26.22
C PRO A 183 -1.73 -8.95 26.08
N LEU A 184 -1.41 -9.83 25.13
CA LEU A 184 -2.02 -11.14 24.97
C LEU A 184 -0.96 -12.21 25.26
N TYR A 185 -1.39 -13.41 25.65
CA TYR A 185 -0.47 -14.44 26.12
C TYR A 185 -0.55 -15.71 25.26
N VAL A 186 0.61 -16.29 24.99
CA VAL A 186 0.79 -17.62 24.37
C VAL A 186 2.00 -18.24 25.05
N TYR A 187 1.98 -19.55 25.31
CA TYR A 187 3.04 -20.25 26.07
C TYR A 187 3.32 -19.63 27.46
N GLY A 188 2.27 -19.09 28.10
CA GLY A 188 2.40 -18.45 29.42
C GLY A 188 3.14 -17.11 29.44
N ARG A 189 3.49 -16.55 28.26
CA ARG A 189 4.21 -15.29 28.14
C ARG A 189 3.51 -14.31 27.19
N ARG A 190 3.75 -13.02 27.40
CA ARG A 190 3.25 -11.97 26.52
C ARG A 190 3.82 -12.09 25.11
N GLN A 191 3.22 -11.39 24.15
CA GLN A 191 3.76 -11.32 22.79
C GLN A 191 5.24 -10.90 22.77
N ASP A 192 6.02 -11.53 21.88
CA ASP A 192 7.44 -11.20 21.67
C ASP A 192 7.59 -9.95 20.81
N LEU A 193 6.63 -9.72 19.92
CA LEU A 193 6.59 -8.57 19.05
C LEU A 193 5.14 -8.14 18.88
N ALA A 194 4.93 -6.84 18.90
CA ALA A 194 3.68 -6.22 18.48
C ALA A 194 3.99 -5.14 17.45
N ALA A 195 3.16 -5.09 16.42
CA ALA A 195 3.23 -4.12 15.35
C ALA A 195 1.85 -3.59 14.99
N GLN A 196 1.80 -2.40 14.42
CA GLN A 196 0.58 -1.79 13.92
C GLN A 196 0.78 -1.13 12.56
N LYS A 197 -0.29 -1.09 11.78
CA LYS A 197 -0.38 -0.28 10.57
C LYS A 197 -1.58 0.66 10.71
N THR A 198 -1.33 1.96 10.70
CA THR A 198 -2.36 2.99 10.77
C THR A 198 -3.14 3.09 9.45
N ARG A 199 -4.45 3.31 9.51
CA ARG A 199 -5.34 3.50 8.35
C ARG A 199 -6.09 4.85 8.42
N GLY A 200 -7.26 4.93 7.76
CA GLY A 200 -8.13 6.09 7.52
C GLY A 200 -8.36 7.09 8.66
N SER A 201 -8.20 6.68 9.91
CA SER A 201 -8.31 7.54 11.08
C SER A 201 -7.51 6.97 12.25
N ILE A 202 -7.37 7.73 13.35
CA ILE A 202 -6.76 7.21 14.58
C ILE A 202 -7.49 5.99 15.17
N HIS A 203 -8.76 5.79 14.78
CA HIS A 203 -9.68 4.74 15.24
C HIS A 203 -9.59 3.46 14.40
N GLN A 204 -8.96 3.51 13.22
CA GLN A 204 -8.82 2.39 12.29
C GLN A 204 -7.35 1.99 12.17
N ARG A 205 -7.03 0.78 12.63
CA ARG A 205 -5.67 0.24 12.66
C ARG A 205 -5.71 -1.26 12.44
N ASN A 206 -4.64 -1.82 11.92
CA ASN A 206 -4.42 -3.26 12.03
C ASN A 206 -3.39 -3.52 13.14
N HIS A 207 -3.67 -4.46 14.03
CA HIS A 207 -2.80 -4.86 15.12
C HIS A 207 -2.29 -6.28 14.90
N LEU A 208 -0.97 -6.43 14.87
CA LEU A 208 -0.26 -7.68 14.73
C LEU A 208 0.47 -8.01 16.02
N ARG A 209 0.36 -9.24 16.49
CA ARG A 209 1.17 -9.79 17.58
C ARG A 209 1.81 -11.10 17.15
N MET A 210 3.03 -11.34 17.61
CA MET A 210 3.80 -12.52 17.22
C MET A 210 4.52 -13.14 18.42
N TRP A 211 4.64 -14.47 18.38
CA TRP A 211 5.39 -15.29 19.32
C TRP A 211 6.30 -16.23 18.54
N LEU A 212 7.60 -16.21 18.84
CA LEU A 212 8.56 -17.16 18.29
C LEU A 212 8.25 -18.54 18.86
N THR A 213 8.12 -19.55 18.00
CA THR A 213 7.92 -20.94 18.42
C THR A 213 9.28 -21.66 18.55
N PRO A 214 9.33 -22.82 19.23
CA PRO A 214 10.52 -23.67 19.21
C PRO A 214 10.74 -24.37 17.86
N LEU A 215 9.80 -24.28 16.92
CA LEU A 215 9.90 -24.93 15.62
C LEU A 215 10.90 -24.20 14.71
N ARG A 216 11.63 -24.96 13.93
CA ARG A 216 12.49 -24.49 12.84
C ARG A 216 12.17 -25.29 11.59
N PHE A 217 12.00 -24.59 10.47
CA PHE A 217 11.78 -25.25 9.19
C PHE A 217 12.99 -25.00 8.29
N ARG A 218 13.77 -26.04 7.99
CA ARG A 218 15.01 -25.95 7.20
C ARG A 218 15.96 -24.90 7.77
N GLY A 219 16.13 -24.91 9.08
CA GLY A 219 16.91 -23.92 9.85
C GLY A 219 16.26 -22.52 10.01
N LYS A 220 15.10 -22.26 9.40
CA LYS A 220 14.41 -20.96 9.49
C LYS A 220 13.49 -20.89 10.69
N LYS A 221 13.33 -19.70 11.26
CA LYS A 221 12.45 -19.47 12.41
C LYS A 221 10.98 -19.55 12.01
N VAL A 222 10.17 -20.16 12.88
CA VAL A 222 8.72 -20.20 12.77
C VAL A 222 8.13 -19.31 13.86
N TRP A 223 7.28 -18.37 13.46
CA TRP A 223 6.54 -17.50 14.36
C TRP A 223 5.05 -17.81 14.23
N VAL A 224 4.34 -17.87 15.35
CA VAL A 224 2.87 -17.87 15.37
C VAL A 224 2.38 -16.46 15.66
N GLY A 225 1.29 -16.04 15.04
CA GLY A 225 0.81 -14.67 15.17
C GLY A 225 -0.71 -14.56 15.19
N GLN A 226 -1.14 -13.36 15.55
CA GLN A 226 -2.52 -12.92 15.59
C GLN A 226 -2.60 -11.56 14.91
N ILE A 227 -3.57 -11.40 13.99
CA ILE A 227 -3.92 -10.11 13.41
C ILE A 227 -5.39 -9.81 13.66
N SER A 228 -5.69 -8.55 13.99
CA SER A 228 -7.03 -7.99 14.02
C SER A 228 -7.04 -6.63 13.33
N ARG A 229 -8.19 -6.27 12.75
CA ARG A 229 -8.48 -4.94 12.24
C ARG A 229 -9.39 -4.23 13.22
N ASP A 230 -9.05 -3.02 13.60
CA ASP A 230 -9.90 -2.15 14.39
C ASP A 230 -10.78 -1.32 13.45
N ILE A 231 -12.10 -1.36 13.66
CA ILE A 231 -13.11 -0.65 12.83
C ILE A 231 -13.76 0.52 13.57
N GLY A 232 -13.50 0.66 14.87
CA GLY A 232 -14.08 1.73 15.68
C GLY A 232 -13.53 1.78 17.11
N VAL A 233 -14.19 2.56 17.97
CA VAL A 233 -13.91 2.65 19.41
C VAL A 233 -15.21 2.55 20.19
N LYS A 234 -15.19 1.81 21.30
CA LYS A 234 -16.29 1.71 22.27
C LYS A 234 -15.84 1.99 23.69
N PHE A 235 -16.80 2.31 24.54
CA PHE A 235 -16.59 2.36 25.99
C PHE A 235 -16.54 0.94 26.59
N THR A 236 -15.64 0.69 27.53
CA THR A 236 -15.57 -0.58 28.26
C THR A 236 -14.94 -0.42 29.63
N LEU A 237 -15.45 -1.12 30.65
CA LEU A 237 -14.83 -1.17 31.98
C LEU A 237 -13.65 -2.15 32.05
N LYS A 238 -13.42 -2.93 30.99
CA LYS A 238 -12.38 -3.96 30.93
C LYS A 238 -10.98 -3.41 30.61
N THR A 239 -10.85 -2.12 30.30
CA THR A 239 -9.56 -1.49 30.01
C THR A 239 -9.27 -0.30 30.92
N PRO A 240 -7.99 0.00 31.24
CA PRO A 240 -7.63 1.07 32.17
C PRO A 240 -8.01 2.49 31.71
N ILE A 241 -8.23 2.69 30.40
CA ILE A 241 -8.60 3.98 29.80
C ILE A 241 -10.11 4.11 29.56
N LEU A 242 -10.91 3.14 30.02
CA LEU A 242 -12.36 3.06 29.88
C LEU A 242 -12.88 3.03 28.43
N THR A 243 -11.99 2.94 27.45
CA THR A 243 -12.29 2.79 26.03
C THR A 243 -11.41 1.70 25.42
N THR A 244 -11.92 1.05 24.37
CA THR A 244 -11.17 0.07 23.58
C THR A 244 -11.57 0.20 22.12
N HIS A 245 -10.68 -0.21 21.23
CA HIS A 245 -11.05 -0.39 19.83
C HIS A 245 -12.04 -1.56 19.71
N VAL A 246 -12.95 -1.45 18.74
CA VAL A 246 -13.82 -2.55 18.29
C VAL A 246 -13.10 -3.22 17.13
N ILE A 247 -12.89 -4.53 17.23
CA ILE A 247 -12.30 -5.30 16.13
C ILE A 247 -13.36 -5.63 15.07
N ASP A 248 -12.92 -5.76 13.82
CA ASP A 248 -13.69 -6.35 12.73
C ASP A 248 -14.02 -7.81 13.11
N PRO A 249 -15.30 -8.18 13.24
CA PRO A 249 -15.67 -9.54 13.58
C PRO A 249 -15.20 -10.57 12.53
N ASN A 250 -14.99 -10.16 11.28
CA ASN A 250 -14.40 -10.99 10.25
C ASN A 250 -12.87 -10.98 10.35
N VAL A 251 -12.31 -11.82 11.22
CA VAL A 251 -10.84 -11.86 11.43
C VAL A 251 -10.08 -12.38 10.21
N ASP A 252 -10.75 -13.06 9.28
CA ASP A 252 -10.15 -13.54 8.03
C ASP A 252 -9.91 -12.39 7.05
N GLU A 253 -10.72 -11.32 7.11
CA GLU A 253 -10.50 -10.09 6.37
C GLU A 253 -9.15 -9.46 6.74
N ALA A 254 -8.86 -9.37 8.05
CA ALA A 254 -7.60 -8.82 8.56
C ALA A 254 -6.40 -9.71 8.19
N ARG A 255 -6.57 -11.03 8.29
CA ARG A 255 -5.59 -12.04 7.85
C ARG A 255 -5.26 -11.89 6.37
N ARG A 256 -6.29 -11.81 5.53
CA ARG A 256 -6.16 -11.61 4.09
C ARG A 256 -5.47 -10.28 3.78
N TYR A 257 -5.91 -9.17 4.37
CA TYR A 257 -5.28 -7.86 4.15
C TYR A 257 -3.77 -7.90 4.42
N LEU A 258 -3.34 -8.50 5.53
CA LEU A 258 -1.92 -8.58 5.87
C LEU A 258 -1.14 -9.36 4.81
N LEU A 259 -1.65 -10.53 4.42
CA LEU A 259 -1.04 -11.38 3.41
C LEU A 259 -0.88 -10.64 2.07
N GLU A 260 -1.96 -10.01 1.59
CA GLU A 260 -1.90 -9.30 0.31
C GLU A 260 -0.97 -8.09 0.39
N ASP A 261 -1.00 -7.34 1.50
CA ASP A 261 -0.10 -6.21 1.72
C ASP A 261 1.37 -6.65 1.73
N LEU A 262 1.69 -7.79 2.37
CA LEU A 262 3.05 -8.35 2.40
C LEU A 262 3.48 -8.97 1.06
N ALA A 263 2.56 -9.33 0.15
CA ALA A 263 2.91 -9.75 -1.21
C ALA A 263 3.66 -8.63 -1.97
N TYR A 264 3.38 -7.37 -1.67
CA TYR A 264 4.07 -6.21 -2.24
C TYR A 264 5.38 -5.83 -1.52
N SER A 265 5.83 -6.62 -0.54
CA SER A 265 7.07 -6.36 0.23
C SER A 265 8.35 -6.69 -0.53
N GLN A 266 8.25 -7.50 -1.59
CA GLN A 266 9.36 -8.12 -2.31
C GLN A 266 10.15 -9.17 -1.50
N ALA A 267 9.61 -9.67 -0.40
CA ALA A 267 10.23 -10.71 0.44
C ALA A 267 9.36 -11.98 0.62
N LEU A 268 8.04 -11.85 0.46
CA LEU A 268 7.12 -12.97 0.55
C LEU A 268 7.29 -13.89 -0.68
N ALA A 269 7.52 -15.18 -0.43
CA ALA A 269 7.81 -16.17 -1.47
C ALA A 269 6.66 -17.17 -1.67
N ARG A 270 5.92 -17.51 -0.60
CA ARG A 270 4.85 -18.51 -0.67
C ARG A 270 3.80 -18.30 0.40
N ILE A 271 2.56 -18.68 0.09
CA ILE A 271 1.41 -18.62 0.98
C ILE A 271 0.67 -19.97 0.93
N VAL A 272 0.44 -20.56 2.10
CA VAL A 272 -0.40 -21.76 2.28
C VAL A 272 -1.30 -21.59 3.50
N TYR A 273 -2.29 -22.46 3.68
CA TYR A 273 -3.18 -22.44 4.85
C TYR A 273 -3.16 -23.78 5.57
N VAL A 274 -3.36 -23.74 6.89
CA VAL A 274 -3.39 -24.91 7.77
C VAL A 274 -4.50 -24.76 8.80
N GLU A 275 -5.00 -25.86 9.37
CA GLU A 275 -6.00 -25.79 10.43
C GLU A 275 -5.52 -24.97 11.64
N GLY A 276 -6.44 -24.22 12.24
CA GLY A 276 -6.17 -23.35 13.36
C GLY A 276 -7.20 -23.46 14.46
N VAL A 277 -7.98 -22.39 14.63
CA VAL A 277 -8.98 -22.30 15.70
C VAL A 277 -10.25 -23.10 15.41
N GLY A 278 -10.38 -23.60 14.18
CA GLY A 278 -11.60 -24.24 13.67
C GLY A 278 -12.67 -23.20 13.34
N GLU A 279 -13.61 -23.57 12.48
CA GLU A 279 -14.64 -22.66 11.99
C GLU A 279 -15.45 -22.04 13.15
N ALA A 280 -15.81 -20.77 12.97
CA ALA A 280 -16.79 -20.07 13.78
C ALA A 280 -17.68 -19.28 12.82
N SER A 281 -18.97 -19.60 12.76
CA SER A 281 -19.94 -18.89 11.92
C SER A 281 -20.44 -17.61 12.61
N ARG A 282 -21.22 -16.81 11.91
CA ARG A 282 -21.90 -15.64 12.51
C ARG A 282 -22.88 -16.04 13.61
N GLU A 283 -23.61 -17.13 13.40
CA GLU A 283 -24.58 -17.67 14.35
C GLU A 283 -23.92 -18.34 15.57
N ALA A 284 -22.70 -18.85 15.38
CA ALA A 284 -21.89 -19.51 16.40
C ALA A 284 -20.56 -18.75 16.63
N GLN A 285 -20.66 -17.43 16.72
CA GLN A 285 -19.52 -16.55 16.91
C GLN A 285 -18.78 -16.84 18.22
N ARG A 286 -17.47 -16.65 18.20
CA ARG A 286 -16.62 -16.69 19.40
C ARG A 286 -16.32 -15.28 19.85
N PHE A 287 -15.77 -15.12 21.04
CA PHE A 287 -15.50 -13.80 21.63
C PHE A 287 -14.06 -13.70 22.09
N ASN A 288 -13.48 -12.52 21.95
CA ASN A 288 -12.17 -12.22 22.51
C ASN A 288 -12.28 -11.83 24.01
N LEU A 289 -11.13 -11.53 24.65
CA LEU A 289 -11.09 -11.22 26.09
C LEU A 289 -11.88 -9.95 26.47
N VAL A 290 -12.06 -9.00 25.55
CA VAL A 290 -12.85 -7.79 25.81
C VAL A 290 -14.34 -7.98 25.48
N GLY A 291 -14.71 -9.12 24.89
CA GLY A 291 -16.09 -9.47 24.53
C GLY A 291 -16.51 -8.96 23.15
N ASP A 292 -15.56 -8.66 22.26
CA ASP A 292 -15.88 -8.46 20.85
C ASP A 292 -16.12 -9.83 20.20
N PRO A 293 -17.17 -9.97 19.38
CA PRO A 293 -17.38 -11.18 18.62
C PRO A 293 -16.37 -11.31 17.48
N TYR A 294 -16.11 -12.55 17.07
CA TYR A 294 -15.44 -12.86 15.82
C TYR A 294 -15.97 -14.16 15.20
N PHE A 295 -15.87 -14.23 13.87
CA PHE A 295 -16.12 -15.40 13.04
C PHE A 295 -14.95 -15.60 12.06
N THR A 296 -14.73 -16.86 11.65
CA THR A 296 -13.57 -17.28 10.85
C THR A 296 -13.80 -18.63 10.19
N ASP A 297 -13.16 -18.87 9.05
CA ASP A 297 -13.01 -20.19 8.43
C ASP A 297 -12.19 -21.17 9.27
N GLY A 298 -11.52 -20.69 10.32
CA GLY A 298 -10.78 -21.51 11.27
C GLY A 298 -9.36 -21.83 10.87
N LEU A 299 -8.89 -21.36 9.72
CA LEU A 299 -7.55 -21.62 9.20
C LEU A 299 -6.52 -20.60 9.73
N ARG A 300 -5.24 -20.92 9.54
CA ARG A 300 -4.11 -19.99 9.69
C ARG A 300 -3.46 -19.79 8.34
N ALA A 301 -3.10 -18.56 8.02
CA ALA A 301 -2.26 -18.28 6.86
C ALA A 301 -0.79 -18.46 7.23
N VAL A 302 -0.08 -19.29 6.47
CA VAL A 302 1.36 -19.56 6.62
C VAL A 302 2.11 -18.85 5.50
N MET A 303 3.00 -17.94 5.87
CA MET A 303 3.76 -17.10 4.94
C MET A 303 5.25 -17.41 5.02
N PHE A 304 5.85 -17.76 3.88
CA PHE A 304 7.29 -18.05 3.76
C PHE A 304 8.04 -16.83 3.22
N PHE A 305 9.08 -16.41 3.93
CA PHE A 305 9.91 -15.26 3.60
C PHE A 305 11.30 -15.70 3.16
N GLU A 306 11.77 -15.05 2.10
CA GLU A 306 13.05 -15.32 1.46
C GLU A 306 13.83 -14.01 1.22
N PRO A 307 15.15 -14.09 1.01
CA PRO A 307 15.95 -12.93 0.64
C PRO A 307 15.41 -12.21 -0.59
N ARG A 308 15.41 -10.87 -0.52
CA ARG A 308 14.94 -9.95 -1.57
C ARG A 308 15.90 -9.89 -2.78
N PRO A 309 15.44 -9.43 -3.95
CA PRO A 309 14.06 -9.07 -4.29
C PRO A 309 13.25 -10.24 -4.86
N ARG A 310 11.96 -10.28 -4.52
CA ARG A 310 10.91 -11.12 -5.12
C ARG A 310 9.85 -10.22 -5.77
N THR A 311 9.20 -10.70 -6.81
CA THR A 311 8.06 -10.06 -7.47
C THR A 311 6.78 -10.83 -7.20
N LEU A 312 5.61 -10.27 -7.54
CA LEU A 312 4.36 -11.05 -7.48
C LEU A 312 4.44 -12.32 -8.33
N GLY A 313 5.14 -12.27 -9.46
CA GLY A 313 5.36 -13.43 -10.35
C GLY A 313 6.16 -14.57 -9.73
N ASP A 314 6.96 -14.27 -8.70
CA ASP A 314 7.74 -15.29 -7.97
C ASP A 314 6.97 -15.89 -6.78
N LEU A 315 5.78 -15.36 -6.49
CA LEU A 315 4.93 -15.81 -5.40
C LEU A 315 4.26 -17.13 -5.80
N ASP A 316 4.30 -18.11 -4.91
CA ASP A 316 3.48 -19.32 -4.99
C ASP A 316 2.26 -19.19 -4.07
N PRO A 317 1.15 -18.60 -4.55
CA PRO A 317 -0.08 -18.54 -3.78
C PRO A 317 -0.85 -19.85 -3.94
N ILE A 318 -1.30 -20.43 -2.84
CA ILE A 318 -2.07 -21.68 -2.83
C ILE A 318 -1.15 -22.88 -3.15
N GLY A 319 -0.34 -23.25 -2.17
CA GLY A 319 0.32 -24.57 -2.17
C GLY A 319 -0.70 -25.72 -2.04
N ASP A 320 -0.20 -26.96 -2.04
CA ASP A 320 -1.02 -28.18 -1.99
C ASP A 320 -1.63 -28.47 -0.59
N TRP A 321 -1.85 -27.43 0.23
CA TRP A 321 -2.41 -27.51 1.59
C TRP A 321 -3.90 -27.12 1.58
N GLU A 322 -4.46 -26.79 2.75
CA GLU A 322 -5.84 -26.32 2.87
C GLU A 322 -6.10 -25.10 1.98
N VAL A 323 -7.27 -25.09 1.35
CA VAL A 323 -7.76 -23.97 0.54
C VAL A 323 -8.87 -23.30 1.35
N PRO A 324 -8.79 -21.99 1.61
CA PRO A 324 -9.86 -21.28 2.29
C PRO A 324 -11.18 -21.45 1.52
N PRO A 325 -12.31 -21.60 2.22
CA PRO A 325 -13.59 -21.79 1.57
C PRO A 325 -13.89 -20.61 0.63
N THR A 326 -14.40 -20.92 -0.56
CA THR A 326 -14.87 -19.91 -1.52
C THR A 326 -16.20 -19.30 -1.12
N GLY A 327 -16.95 -19.97 -0.23
CA GLY A 327 -18.16 -19.45 0.41
C GLY A 327 -17.87 -18.40 1.48
N ARG A 328 -18.85 -17.54 1.80
CA ARG A 328 -18.73 -16.64 2.96
C ARG A 328 -18.74 -17.48 4.24
N ALA A 329 -17.76 -17.27 5.11
CA ALA A 329 -17.78 -17.83 6.46
C ALA A 329 -19.11 -17.42 7.14
N GLY A 330 -19.91 -18.42 7.52
CA GLY A 330 -21.21 -18.20 8.18
C GLY A 330 -22.44 -17.97 7.30
N SER A 331 -22.53 -18.55 6.10
CA SER A 331 -23.84 -18.65 5.42
C SER A 331 -24.65 -19.84 5.95
N LYS A 332 -25.97 -19.64 6.16
CA LYS A 332 -26.99 -20.51 6.82
C LYS A 332 -27.02 -22.01 6.47
N LYS A 333 -26.26 -22.48 5.50
CA LYS A 333 -26.18 -23.89 5.09
C LYS A 333 -24.73 -24.15 4.68
N GLY A 334 -24.11 -25.21 5.20
CA GLY A 334 -22.76 -25.61 4.83
C GLY A 334 -22.54 -25.53 3.31
N VAL A 335 -21.33 -25.13 2.92
CA VAL A 335 -20.81 -25.00 1.54
C VAL A 335 -21.93 -24.90 0.49
N ILE A 336 -22.51 -23.71 0.36
CA ILE A 336 -23.40 -23.42 -0.77
C ILE A 336 -22.54 -23.44 -2.02
N ASP A 337 -22.92 -24.30 -2.97
CA ASP A 337 -22.41 -24.34 -4.34
C ASP A 337 -22.25 -22.91 -4.89
N ALA A 338 -21.11 -22.62 -5.52
CA ALA A 338 -20.79 -21.33 -6.12
C ALA A 338 -21.86 -20.84 -7.13
N SER A 339 -22.75 -21.76 -7.56
CA SER A 339 -23.89 -21.47 -8.44
C SER A 339 -25.10 -20.76 -7.78
N GLN A 340 -25.17 -20.64 -6.45
CA GLN A 340 -26.33 -20.05 -5.75
C GLN A 340 -25.95 -18.82 -4.89
N ARG A 341 -25.67 -17.71 -5.57
CA ARG A 341 -25.85 -16.37 -4.98
C ARG A 341 -27.34 -16.22 -4.61
N PRO A 342 -27.72 -15.69 -3.45
CA PRO A 342 -29.02 -15.03 -3.36
C PRO A 342 -29.06 -13.98 -4.47
N ASP A 343 -30.18 -13.84 -5.17
CA ASP A 343 -30.43 -12.84 -6.21
C ASP A 343 -30.40 -11.39 -5.64
N SER A 344 -29.32 -10.96 -4.98
CA SER A 344 -29.39 -9.85 -4.04
C SER A 344 -29.03 -8.47 -4.60
N VAL A 345 -28.53 -8.36 -5.84
CA VAL A 345 -28.50 -7.10 -6.59
C VAL A 345 -28.68 -7.36 -8.08
N ASP A 346 -29.63 -6.66 -8.70
CA ASP A 346 -29.71 -6.57 -10.15
C ASP A 346 -28.52 -5.75 -10.68
N ASP A 347 -27.42 -6.45 -10.97
CA ASP A 347 -26.19 -5.86 -11.51
C ASP A 347 -26.32 -5.47 -13.00
N THR A 348 -27.51 -5.58 -13.62
CA THR A 348 -27.69 -5.33 -15.07
C THR A 348 -27.32 -3.90 -15.46
N ALA A 349 -27.75 -2.91 -14.68
CA ALA A 349 -27.42 -1.50 -14.91
C ALA A 349 -25.91 -1.23 -14.73
N LEU A 350 -25.30 -1.87 -13.72
CA LEU A 350 -23.87 -1.76 -13.44
C LEU A 350 -23.04 -2.36 -14.58
N ARG A 351 -23.41 -3.56 -15.06
CA ARG A 351 -22.77 -4.17 -16.24
C ARG A 351 -22.90 -3.32 -17.48
N ALA A 352 -24.07 -2.75 -17.72
CA ALA A 352 -24.33 -1.94 -18.91
C ALA A 352 -23.45 -0.67 -18.95
N SER A 353 -23.08 -0.12 -17.79
CA SER A 353 -22.19 1.03 -17.66
C SER A 353 -20.71 0.67 -17.46
N ALA A 354 -20.39 -0.61 -17.25
CA ALA A 354 -19.05 -1.05 -16.91
C ALA A 354 -18.06 -0.99 -18.08
N LYS A 355 -16.82 -0.62 -17.73
CA LYS A 355 -15.67 -0.77 -18.63
C LYS A 355 -15.12 -2.18 -18.50
N THR A 356 -14.81 -2.80 -19.63
CA THR A 356 -14.35 -4.19 -19.68
C THR A 356 -12.98 -4.25 -20.36
N ILE A 357 -12.09 -5.06 -19.82
CA ILE A 357 -10.85 -5.51 -20.45
C ILE A 357 -10.81 -7.04 -20.39
N ALA A 358 -10.25 -7.67 -21.43
CA ALA A 358 -10.07 -9.11 -21.46
C ALA A 358 -8.72 -9.49 -22.06
N GLU A 359 -7.96 -10.33 -21.37
CA GLU A 359 -6.67 -10.83 -21.79
C GLU A 359 -6.46 -12.26 -21.29
N GLU A 360 -5.90 -13.14 -22.12
CA GLU A 360 -5.45 -14.49 -21.72
C GLU A 360 -6.50 -15.34 -20.96
N GLY A 361 -7.78 -15.22 -21.34
CA GLY A 361 -8.86 -15.96 -20.69
C GLY A 361 -9.36 -15.35 -19.39
N ILE A 362 -8.89 -14.15 -19.03
CA ILE A 362 -9.45 -13.36 -17.93
C ILE A 362 -10.23 -12.19 -18.52
N ARG A 363 -11.44 -11.95 -18.00
CA ARG A 363 -12.22 -10.75 -18.32
C ARG A 363 -12.56 -10.01 -17.04
N VAL A 364 -12.19 -8.73 -16.98
CA VAL A 364 -12.44 -7.85 -15.83
C VAL A 364 -13.35 -6.73 -16.28
N SER A 365 -14.45 -6.52 -15.55
CA SER A 365 -15.36 -5.39 -15.73
C SER A 365 -15.41 -4.54 -14.47
N GLY A 366 -15.51 -3.21 -14.61
CA GLY A 366 -15.63 -2.32 -13.46
C GLY A 366 -16.46 -1.07 -13.74
N THR A 367 -17.23 -0.64 -12.73
CA THR A 367 -18.00 0.62 -12.75
C THR A 367 -18.11 1.23 -11.36
N VAL A 368 -18.30 2.55 -11.29
CA VAL A 368 -18.65 3.25 -10.05
C VAL A 368 -20.12 3.65 -10.16
N PRO A 369 -21.02 3.17 -9.28
CA PRO A 369 -22.43 3.52 -9.32
C PRO A 369 -22.64 5.01 -9.03
N SER A 370 -23.73 5.59 -9.56
CA SER A 370 -24.15 6.95 -9.22
C SER A 370 -24.45 7.11 -7.73
N PRO A 371 -24.47 8.33 -7.18
CA PRO A 371 -24.90 8.57 -5.80
C PRO A 371 -26.30 8.00 -5.50
N GLU A 372 -27.23 8.09 -6.46
CA GLU A 372 -28.58 7.52 -6.35
C GLU A 372 -28.55 5.99 -6.37
N GLU A 373 -27.89 5.38 -7.34
CA GLU A 373 -27.73 3.92 -7.44
C GLU A 373 -27.07 3.36 -6.18
N SER A 374 -26.02 4.03 -5.69
CA SER A 374 -25.34 3.68 -4.44
C SER A 374 -26.30 3.69 -3.25
N ARG A 375 -27.13 4.72 -3.07
CA ARG A 375 -28.10 4.76 -1.96
C ARG A 375 -29.13 3.63 -2.07
N THR A 376 -29.58 3.31 -3.28
CA THR A 376 -30.52 2.21 -3.52
C THR A 376 -29.90 0.85 -3.21
N ILE A 377 -28.66 0.61 -3.64
CA ILE A 377 -27.96 -0.67 -3.46
C ILE A 377 -27.61 -0.89 -1.99
N PHE A 378 -27.05 0.12 -1.31
CA PHE A 378 -26.51 -0.06 0.04
C PHE A 378 -27.50 0.32 1.16
N GLY A 379 -28.59 1.04 0.85
CA GLY A 379 -29.53 1.55 1.86
C GLY A 379 -28.97 2.70 2.71
N ILE A 380 -27.73 3.13 2.46
CA ILE A 380 -27.00 4.18 3.19
C ILE A 380 -26.29 5.11 2.22
N ASP A 381 -26.03 6.34 2.67
CA ASP A 381 -25.33 7.35 1.88
C ASP A 381 -23.82 7.30 2.15
N LEU A 382 -23.11 6.44 1.41
CA LEU A 382 -21.66 6.22 1.50
C LEU A 382 -20.85 7.51 1.25
N GLU A 383 -21.35 8.41 0.41
CA GLU A 383 -20.64 9.63 0.04
C GLU A 383 -20.49 10.58 1.22
N LYS A 384 -21.44 10.59 2.16
CA LYS A 384 -21.35 11.41 3.40
C LYS A 384 -20.11 11.09 4.22
N LYS A 385 -19.54 9.90 4.08
CA LYS A 385 -18.30 9.49 4.77
C LYS A 385 -17.09 9.40 3.83
N GLY A 386 -17.21 9.90 2.59
CA GLY A 386 -16.14 9.87 1.61
C GLY A 386 -15.80 8.46 1.10
N ILE A 387 -16.72 7.51 1.26
CA ILE A 387 -16.57 6.13 0.77
C ILE A 387 -17.16 6.06 -0.65
N GLN A 388 -16.38 5.52 -1.59
CA GLN A 388 -16.80 5.28 -2.96
C GLN A 388 -16.83 3.76 -3.21
N PRO A 389 -18.01 3.17 -3.47
CA PRO A 389 -18.10 1.78 -3.88
C PRO A 389 -17.62 1.62 -5.32
N LEU A 390 -16.80 0.60 -5.56
CA LEU A 390 -16.38 0.18 -6.89
C LEU A 390 -16.95 -1.21 -7.15
N TRP A 391 -17.85 -1.33 -8.13
CA TRP A 391 -18.34 -2.63 -8.58
C TRP A 391 -17.30 -3.26 -9.51
N LEU A 392 -16.99 -4.53 -9.28
CA LEU A 392 -16.15 -5.34 -10.14
C LEU A 392 -16.85 -6.64 -10.49
N GLU A 393 -16.56 -7.12 -11.70
CA GLU A 393 -16.74 -8.50 -12.09
C GLU A 393 -15.41 -9.03 -12.65
N ILE A 394 -15.01 -10.21 -12.20
CA ILE A 394 -13.86 -10.93 -12.72
C ILE A 394 -14.33 -12.31 -13.17
N GLU A 395 -14.17 -12.57 -14.47
CA GLU A 395 -14.51 -13.83 -15.11
C GLU A 395 -13.22 -14.58 -15.43
N ASN A 396 -13.09 -15.77 -14.85
CA ASN A 396 -11.94 -16.64 -14.99
C ASN A 396 -12.30 -17.77 -15.98
N ASN A 397 -12.01 -17.56 -17.26
CA ASN A 397 -12.18 -18.58 -18.29
C ASN A 397 -10.97 -19.53 -18.39
N THR A 398 -10.08 -19.55 -17.40
CA THR A 398 -8.93 -20.47 -17.35
C THR A 398 -9.26 -21.69 -16.49
N ASP A 399 -8.35 -22.67 -16.49
CA ASP A 399 -8.43 -23.86 -15.63
C ASP A 399 -7.70 -23.68 -14.29
N ARG A 400 -7.33 -22.44 -13.94
CA ARG A 400 -6.55 -22.12 -12.73
C ARG A 400 -7.44 -21.53 -11.64
N LEU A 401 -7.16 -21.86 -10.38
CA LEU A 401 -7.67 -21.11 -9.25
C LEU A 401 -6.90 -19.79 -9.16
N ILE A 402 -7.60 -18.66 -9.01
CA ILE A 402 -7.00 -17.34 -9.02
C ILE A 402 -7.36 -16.59 -7.75
N LEU A 403 -6.37 -15.95 -7.12
CA LEU A 403 -6.58 -14.98 -6.06
C LEU A 403 -6.51 -13.57 -6.63
N PHE A 404 -7.51 -12.76 -6.32
CA PHE A 404 -7.53 -11.33 -6.54
C PHE A 404 -7.00 -10.60 -5.31
N LEU A 405 -6.15 -9.58 -5.51
CA LEU A 405 -5.53 -8.76 -4.46
C LEU A 405 -6.14 -7.33 -4.41
N PRO A 406 -7.24 -7.09 -3.67
CA PRO A 406 -7.79 -5.77 -3.41
C PRO A 406 -6.76 -4.71 -2.96
N THR A 407 -5.75 -5.10 -2.19
CA THR A 407 -4.68 -4.17 -1.75
C THR A 407 -3.82 -3.61 -2.89
N GLY A 408 -3.77 -4.28 -4.05
CA GLY A 408 -3.11 -3.76 -5.26
C GLY A 408 -3.90 -2.65 -5.94
N LEU A 409 -5.22 -2.70 -5.80
CA LEU A 409 -6.17 -1.71 -6.33
C LEU A 409 -6.21 -0.46 -5.44
N ASP A 410 -6.42 -0.66 -4.15
CA ASP A 410 -6.40 0.41 -3.14
C ASP A 410 -5.89 -0.17 -1.81
N PRO A 411 -4.64 0.12 -1.39
CA PRO A 411 -4.10 -0.39 -0.12
C PRO A 411 -4.82 0.18 1.12
N GLU A 412 -5.70 1.17 0.92
CA GLU A 412 -6.53 1.82 1.93
C GLU A 412 -8.03 1.53 1.77
N TYR A 413 -8.41 0.48 1.02
CA TYR A 413 -9.81 0.05 0.90
C TYR A 413 -10.42 -0.25 2.29
N PHE A 414 -11.73 -0.06 2.44
CA PHE A 414 -12.50 -0.34 3.66
C PHE A 414 -13.06 -1.77 3.63
N SER A 415 -12.99 -2.51 4.75
CA SER A 415 -13.74 -3.77 4.83
C SER A 415 -15.25 -3.50 4.83
N PRO A 416 -16.08 -4.45 4.37
CA PRO A 416 -17.54 -4.29 4.42
C PRO A 416 -18.05 -3.93 5.83
N LEU A 417 -17.52 -4.58 6.87
CA LEU A 417 -17.92 -4.31 8.26
C LEU A 417 -17.38 -2.99 8.81
N GLU A 418 -16.25 -2.49 8.30
CA GLU A 418 -15.79 -1.14 8.59
C GLU A 418 -16.73 -0.08 7.99
N VAL A 419 -17.28 -0.34 6.80
CA VAL A 419 -18.27 0.53 6.16
C VAL A 419 -19.56 0.56 6.97
N SER A 420 -20.17 -0.60 7.24
CA SER A 420 -21.44 -0.67 7.97
C SER A 420 -21.33 -0.15 9.41
N PHE A 421 -20.25 -0.48 10.13
CA PHE A 421 -19.99 0.03 11.48
C PHE A 421 -19.97 1.56 11.54
N GLY A 422 -19.48 2.22 10.49
CA GLY A 422 -19.55 3.67 10.37
C GLY A 422 -20.99 4.22 10.49
N TYR A 423 -22.00 3.47 10.09
CA TYR A 423 -23.41 3.88 10.08
C TYR A 423 -24.22 3.28 11.24
N HIS A 424 -23.58 2.55 12.16
CA HIS A 424 -24.27 2.00 13.32
C HIS A 424 -24.90 3.11 14.17
N ALA A 425 -26.13 2.87 14.60
CA ALA A 425 -26.85 3.74 15.52
C ALA A 425 -26.91 3.11 16.92
N SER A 426 -26.81 3.95 17.96
CA SER A 426 -26.96 3.49 19.34
C SER A 426 -28.35 2.90 19.58
N PHE A 427 -28.42 1.81 20.35
CA PHE A 427 -29.68 1.11 20.71
C PHE A 427 -30.46 0.57 19.50
N SER A 428 -29.75 0.18 18.43
CA SER A 428 -30.34 -0.31 17.17
C SER A 428 -29.69 -1.62 16.71
N ASP A 429 -29.42 -2.53 17.65
CA ASP A 429 -28.60 -3.73 17.43
C ASP A 429 -29.10 -4.57 16.24
N ASP A 430 -30.41 -4.88 16.16
CA ASP A 430 -31.00 -5.65 15.05
C ASP A 430 -30.84 -4.96 13.69
N ALA A 431 -30.93 -3.63 13.64
CA ALA A 431 -30.79 -2.86 12.40
C ALA A 431 -29.31 -2.75 11.98
N ASN A 432 -28.41 -2.63 12.96
CA ASN A 432 -26.97 -2.65 12.74
C ASN A 432 -26.52 -4.02 12.19
N GLU A 433 -27.04 -5.11 12.77
CA GLU A 433 -26.77 -6.48 12.30
C GLU A 433 -27.29 -6.71 10.88
N GLN A 434 -28.52 -6.28 10.57
CA GLN A 434 -29.05 -6.35 9.20
C GLN A 434 -28.22 -5.54 8.20
N LEU A 435 -27.72 -4.37 8.60
CA LEU A 435 -26.83 -3.58 7.76
C LEU A 435 -25.48 -4.28 7.55
N ASP A 436 -24.91 -4.87 8.60
CA ASP A 436 -23.66 -5.64 8.53
C ASP A 436 -23.79 -6.83 7.56
N GLU A 437 -24.86 -7.61 7.70
CA GLU A 437 -25.18 -8.72 6.80
C GLU A 437 -25.34 -8.22 5.36
N HIS A 438 -26.11 -7.14 5.15
CA HIS A 438 -26.35 -6.58 3.81
C HIS A 438 -25.06 -6.12 3.15
N ILE A 439 -24.27 -5.27 3.81
CA ILE A 439 -23.04 -4.70 3.22
C ILE A 439 -21.99 -5.77 2.99
N GLU A 440 -21.79 -6.72 3.92
CA GLU A 440 -20.92 -7.87 3.68
C GLU A 440 -21.45 -8.72 2.52
N SER A 441 -22.77 -8.83 2.37
CA SER A 441 -23.38 -9.61 1.30
C SER A 441 -23.08 -9.07 -0.11
N LEU A 442 -22.61 -7.83 -0.20
CA LEU A 442 -22.28 -7.13 -1.44
C LEU A 442 -20.79 -7.15 -1.75
N GLY A 443 -19.93 -7.49 -0.79
CA GLY A 443 -18.48 -7.54 -0.99
C GLY A 443 -18.07 -8.59 -2.02
N ILE A 444 -17.12 -8.25 -2.90
CA ILE A 444 -16.53 -9.19 -3.86
C ILE A 444 -15.67 -10.24 -3.14
N ARG A 445 -15.68 -11.47 -3.65
CA ARG A 445 -14.80 -12.55 -3.18
C ARG A 445 -13.42 -12.44 -3.81
N TYR A 446 -12.41 -12.90 -3.07
CA TYR A 446 -11.01 -12.82 -3.53
C TYR A 446 -10.53 -14.11 -4.21
N ILE A 447 -11.17 -15.25 -3.98
CA ILE A 447 -10.89 -16.50 -4.68
C ILE A 447 -11.84 -16.61 -5.86
N ILE A 448 -11.31 -16.87 -7.05
CA ILE A 448 -12.06 -16.99 -8.29
C ILE A 448 -11.78 -18.38 -8.87
N ASP A 449 -12.77 -19.26 -8.79
CA ASP A 449 -12.68 -20.64 -9.24
C ASP A 449 -12.42 -20.74 -10.76
N PRO A 450 -11.77 -21.83 -11.23
CA PRO A 450 -11.67 -22.11 -12.65
C PRO A 450 -13.02 -22.08 -13.36
N ARG A 451 -13.07 -21.55 -14.58
CA ARG A 451 -14.29 -21.48 -15.41
C ARG A 451 -15.49 -20.84 -14.71
N SER A 452 -15.24 -19.91 -13.79
CA SER A 452 -16.26 -19.23 -13.00
C SER A 452 -16.18 -17.72 -13.17
N LYS A 453 -17.12 -17.01 -12.54
CA LYS A 453 -17.11 -15.55 -12.45
C LYS A 453 -17.48 -15.13 -11.03
N GLU A 454 -16.84 -14.07 -10.57
CA GLU A 454 -17.13 -13.44 -9.30
C GLU A 454 -17.46 -11.97 -9.51
N SER A 455 -18.47 -11.45 -8.81
CA SER A 455 -18.79 -10.03 -8.83
C SER A 455 -19.16 -9.51 -7.44
N GLY A 456 -18.99 -8.21 -7.25
CA GLY A 456 -19.32 -7.53 -6.01
C GLY A 456 -18.63 -6.18 -5.90
N PHE A 457 -18.63 -5.64 -4.70
CA PHE A 457 -18.10 -4.31 -4.43
C PHE A 457 -16.80 -4.36 -3.63
N ILE A 458 -15.93 -3.40 -3.92
CA ILE A 458 -14.84 -2.97 -3.05
C ILE A 458 -15.15 -1.55 -2.60
N PHE A 459 -15.07 -1.32 -1.30
CA PHE A 459 -15.28 0.01 -0.74
C PHE A 459 -13.95 0.73 -0.66
N THR A 460 -13.87 1.86 -1.34
CA THR A 460 -12.62 2.59 -1.50
C THR A 460 -12.80 4.03 -1.12
N ASN A 461 -11.71 4.79 -1.13
CA ASN A 461 -11.83 6.22 -0.92
C ASN A 461 -12.36 6.93 -2.16
N ARG A 462 -13.13 8.01 -1.96
CA ARG A 462 -13.61 8.86 -3.05
C ARG A 462 -12.43 9.51 -3.81
N GLU A 463 -12.46 9.36 -5.13
CA GLU A 463 -11.58 10.08 -6.06
C GLU A 463 -12.41 11.04 -6.91
N GLU A 464 -11.94 12.28 -7.08
CA GLU A 464 -12.65 13.35 -7.81
C GLU A 464 -12.42 13.32 -9.33
N ALA A 465 -11.60 12.39 -9.83
CA ALA A 465 -11.28 12.21 -11.24
C ALA A 465 -11.58 10.76 -11.66
N GLY A 466 -11.61 10.48 -12.97
CA GLY A 466 -11.74 9.12 -13.48
C GLY A 466 -10.72 8.19 -12.82
N ARG A 467 -11.18 7.01 -12.41
CA ARG A 467 -10.44 6.10 -11.53
C ARG A 467 -9.69 5.06 -12.34
N PHE A 468 -8.40 4.94 -12.11
CA PHE A 468 -7.64 3.80 -12.61
C PHE A 468 -7.80 2.64 -11.64
N VAL A 469 -8.25 1.51 -12.17
CA VAL A 469 -8.54 0.31 -11.41
C VAL A 469 -7.57 -0.76 -11.89
N THR A 470 -6.57 -1.06 -11.06
CA THR A 470 -5.62 -2.15 -11.31
C THR A 470 -6.11 -3.38 -10.58
N VAL A 471 -6.34 -4.47 -11.32
CA VAL A 471 -6.75 -5.78 -10.80
C VAL A 471 -5.56 -6.71 -10.89
N ASP A 472 -4.96 -7.00 -9.73
CA ASP A 472 -3.83 -7.90 -9.59
C ASP A 472 -4.34 -9.30 -9.24
N LEU A 473 -4.02 -10.25 -10.10
CA LEU A 473 -4.41 -11.65 -10.02
C LEU A 473 -3.17 -12.51 -9.89
N ILE A 474 -3.21 -13.44 -8.93
CA ILE A 474 -2.12 -14.38 -8.68
C ILE A 474 -2.67 -15.81 -8.63
N GLY A 475 -1.90 -16.76 -9.12
CA GLY A 475 -2.17 -18.19 -9.09
C GLY A 475 -0.85 -18.95 -9.12
N ARG A 476 -0.91 -20.28 -9.06
CA ARG A 476 0.31 -21.12 -9.06
C ARG A 476 1.17 -20.83 -10.30
N GLU A 477 2.38 -20.33 -10.06
CA GLU A 477 3.36 -19.92 -11.07
C GLU A 477 2.80 -18.96 -12.14
N TRP A 478 1.81 -18.14 -11.77
CA TRP A 478 1.12 -17.28 -12.72
C TRP A 478 0.65 -16.00 -12.06
N THR A 479 0.84 -14.87 -12.74
CA THR A 479 0.29 -13.59 -12.30
C THR A 479 -0.16 -12.78 -13.50
N LYS A 480 -1.20 -11.98 -13.31
CA LYS A 480 -1.69 -11.04 -14.31
C LYS A 480 -2.17 -9.78 -13.64
N SER A 481 -1.81 -8.64 -14.22
CA SER A 481 -2.31 -7.34 -13.82
C SER A 481 -3.10 -6.75 -14.99
N LEU A 482 -4.36 -6.41 -14.77
CA LEU A 482 -5.20 -5.74 -15.76
C LEU A 482 -5.60 -4.37 -15.24
N THR A 483 -5.53 -3.34 -16.08
CA THR A 483 -5.82 -1.97 -15.67
C THR A 483 -6.94 -1.38 -16.51
N LEU A 484 -7.99 -0.94 -15.83
CA LEU A 484 -9.16 -0.26 -16.39
C LEU A 484 -9.13 1.22 -16.02
N ILE A 485 -9.68 2.08 -16.88
CA ILE A 485 -10.02 3.45 -16.53
C ILE A 485 -11.54 3.49 -16.36
N VAL A 486 -12.00 3.59 -15.13
CA VAL A 486 -13.42 3.59 -14.77
C VAL A 486 -13.89 5.04 -14.61
N PRO A 487 -14.87 5.50 -15.42
CA PRO A 487 -15.45 6.83 -15.25
C PRO A 487 -16.13 6.96 -13.90
N THR A 488 -15.94 8.10 -13.23
CA THR A 488 -16.72 8.47 -12.05
C THR A 488 -17.98 9.24 -12.49
N PRO A 489 -19.16 8.99 -11.90
CA PRO A 489 -20.43 9.65 -12.27
C PRO A 489 -20.33 11.18 -12.33
N ASP A 490 -19.57 11.78 -11.42
CA ASP A 490 -19.44 13.23 -11.27
C ASP A 490 -18.60 13.91 -12.37
N ARG A 491 -17.79 13.17 -13.15
CA ARG A 491 -16.91 13.73 -14.19
C ARG A 491 -16.59 12.73 -15.32
N LYS A 492 -17.15 12.97 -16.52
CA LYS A 492 -16.83 12.24 -17.79
C LYS A 492 -15.45 12.57 -18.40
N PHE A 493 -14.45 12.95 -17.60
CA PHE A 493 -13.33 13.77 -18.12
C PHE A 493 -12.18 12.98 -18.77
N ALA A 494 -11.84 11.77 -18.33
CA ALA A 494 -10.53 11.16 -18.68
C ALA A 494 -10.48 10.52 -20.08
N GLU A 495 -11.33 9.54 -20.40
CA GLU A 495 -11.19 8.76 -21.64
C GLU A 495 -11.38 9.59 -22.91
N GLU A 496 -12.50 10.33 -23.02
CA GLU A 496 -12.76 11.19 -24.20
C GLU A 496 -11.70 12.28 -24.35
N TYR A 497 -11.08 12.72 -23.26
CA TYR A 497 -9.97 13.66 -23.32
C TYR A 497 -8.73 13.01 -23.90
N PHE A 498 -8.29 11.86 -23.37
CA PHE A 498 -7.12 11.16 -23.87
C PHE A 498 -7.30 10.70 -25.31
N ASP A 499 -8.46 10.17 -25.68
CA ASP A 499 -8.75 9.79 -27.06
C ASP A 499 -8.62 10.99 -28.00
N ARG A 500 -9.13 12.17 -27.60
CA ARG A 500 -8.96 13.40 -28.38
C ARG A 500 -7.50 13.81 -28.50
N VAL A 501 -6.73 13.75 -27.42
CA VAL A 501 -5.29 14.05 -27.43
C VAL A 501 -4.54 13.07 -28.33
N PHE A 502 -4.80 11.76 -28.21
CA PHE A 502 -4.21 10.73 -29.06
C PHE A 502 -4.56 10.96 -30.53
N GLN A 503 -5.82 11.22 -30.87
CA GLN A 503 -6.25 11.49 -32.24
C GLN A 503 -5.64 12.77 -32.82
N MET A 504 -5.52 13.83 -32.01
CA MET A 504 -4.82 15.05 -32.40
C MET A 504 -3.35 14.76 -32.74
N ILE A 505 -2.68 13.94 -31.95
CA ILE A 505 -1.26 13.59 -32.15
C ILE A 505 -1.06 12.68 -33.36
N VAL A 506 -1.96 11.72 -33.58
CA VAL A 506 -1.98 10.88 -34.79
C VAL A 506 -2.07 11.76 -36.04
N ARG A 507 -2.90 12.81 -36.01
CA ARG A 507 -3.03 13.77 -37.12
C ARG A 507 -1.79 14.65 -37.33
N SER A 508 -0.98 14.91 -36.30
CA SER A 508 0.25 15.70 -36.42
C SER A 508 1.45 14.94 -36.98
N GLY A 509 1.31 13.65 -37.28
CA GLY A 509 2.37 12.79 -37.83
C GLY A 509 3.18 12.11 -36.73
N LEU A 510 2.93 10.81 -36.54
CA LEU A 510 3.69 9.99 -35.58
C LEU A 510 5.08 9.67 -36.13
N VAL A 511 6.08 9.71 -35.25
CA VAL A 511 7.43 9.23 -35.51
C VAL A 511 7.62 7.93 -34.73
N GLU A 512 7.67 6.80 -35.44
CA GLU A 512 7.93 5.48 -34.85
C GLU A 512 9.42 5.16 -34.94
N THR A 513 9.97 4.61 -33.85
CA THR A 513 11.35 4.10 -33.83
C THR A 513 11.47 2.90 -32.91
N ASP A 514 12.28 1.92 -33.29
CA ASP A 514 12.63 0.74 -32.49
C ASP A 514 14.09 0.74 -32.01
N ASP A 515 14.91 1.64 -32.59
CA ASP A 515 16.30 1.90 -32.24
C ASP A 515 16.43 2.93 -31.10
N GLU A 516 17.28 2.62 -30.12
CA GLU A 516 17.50 3.46 -28.94
C GLU A 516 18.36 4.69 -29.23
N SER A 517 19.21 4.64 -30.26
CA SER A 517 20.06 5.78 -30.65
C SER A 517 19.21 6.84 -31.33
N HIS A 518 18.35 6.43 -32.27
CA HIS A 518 17.38 7.32 -32.90
C HIS A 518 16.35 7.85 -31.90
N LEU A 519 15.86 7.04 -30.96
CA LEU A 519 15.03 7.53 -29.85
C LEU A 519 15.75 8.63 -29.06
N ARG A 520 17.02 8.43 -28.71
CA ARG A 520 17.81 9.45 -28.02
C ARG A 520 17.90 10.74 -28.82
N GLU A 521 18.19 10.68 -30.11
CA GLU A 521 18.26 11.86 -30.99
C GLU A 521 16.93 12.63 -31.01
N LEU A 522 15.79 11.92 -31.11
CA LEU A 522 14.47 12.54 -31.08
C LEU A 522 14.18 13.21 -29.73
N LEU A 523 14.55 12.58 -28.62
CA LEU A 523 14.36 13.12 -27.27
C LEU A 523 15.22 14.36 -27.02
N GLU A 524 16.46 14.38 -27.51
CA GLU A 524 17.39 15.53 -27.38
C GLU A 524 16.94 16.76 -28.20
N GLN A 525 16.05 16.56 -29.18
CA GLN A 525 15.46 17.63 -29.99
C GLN A 525 14.17 18.23 -29.39
N LEU A 526 13.64 17.66 -28.31
CA LEU A 526 12.46 18.20 -27.64
C LEU A 526 12.75 19.58 -27.01
N PRO A 527 11.72 20.44 -26.85
CA PRO A 527 11.91 21.74 -26.21
C PRO A 527 12.51 21.59 -24.81
N CYS A 528 13.33 22.56 -24.41
CA CYS A 528 13.99 22.52 -23.11
C CYS A 528 13.00 22.61 -21.93
N CYS A 529 11.94 23.40 -22.12
CA CYS A 529 11.25 24.05 -21.02
C CYS A 529 9.77 24.25 -21.35
N THR A 530 8.93 24.27 -20.32
CA THR A 530 7.54 24.69 -20.40
C THR A 530 7.44 26.22 -20.53
N SER A 531 6.29 26.70 -20.96
CA SER A 531 5.98 28.12 -20.99
C SER A 531 4.69 28.47 -20.25
N SER A 532 4.58 29.70 -19.78
CA SER A 532 3.30 30.28 -19.35
C SER A 532 2.38 30.49 -20.56
N LYS A 533 1.14 30.92 -20.29
CA LYS A 533 0.18 31.28 -21.35
C LYS A 533 0.70 32.40 -22.27
N ASP A 534 1.53 33.29 -21.73
CA ASP A 534 2.12 34.42 -22.46
C ASP A 534 3.44 34.05 -23.15
N GLY A 535 3.83 32.77 -23.13
CA GLY A 535 5.02 32.26 -23.81
C GLY A 535 6.33 32.45 -23.04
N VAL A 536 6.29 32.91 -21.77
CA VAL A 536 7.48 33.04 -20.93
C VAL A 536 7.93 31.65 -20.48
N GLN A 537 9.21 31.30 -20.69
CA GLN A 537 9.76 30.03 -20.22
C GLN A 537 9.70 29.95 -18.69
N VAL A 538 9.27 28.81 -18.16
CA VAL A 538 9.05 28.62 -16.71
C VAL A 538 9.94 27.52 -16.14
N GLU A 539 9.72 26.27 -16.53
CA GLU A 539 10.36 25.11 -15.87
C GLU A 539 10.98 24.16 -16.91
N PRO A 540 12.16 23.56 -16.64
CA PRO A 540 12.77 22.61 -17.54
C PRO A 540 12.02 21.27 -17.57
N LEU A 541 11.99 20.63 -18.74
CA LEU A 541 11.59 19.23 -18.86
C LEU A 541 12.73 18.34 -18.32
N ASN A 542 12.40 17.44 -17.41
CA ASN A 542 13.38 16.63 -16.68
C ASN A 542 13.00 15.15 -16.54
N VAL A 543 11.88 14.70 -17.11
CA VAL A 543 11.50 13.28 -17.13
C VAL A 543 10.88 12.88 -18.47
N VAL A 544 11.14 11.64 -18.89
CA VAL A 544 10.52 11.00 -20.05
C VAL A 544 9.93 9.66 -19.59
N LEU A 545 8.67 9.39 -19.96
CA LEU A 545 7.99 8.14 -19.69
C LEU A 545 7.64 7.45 -21.01
N ILE A 546 7.92 6.16 -21.13
CA ILE A 546 7.64 5.39 -22.36
C ILE A 546 6.76 4.21 -21.97
N GLY A 547 5.51 4.23 -22.41
CA GLY A 547 4.51 3.25 -21.98
C GLY A 547 3.08 3.68 -22.27
N GLN A 548 2.17 2.71 -22.32
CA GLN A 548 0.74 2.99 -22.43
C GLN A 548 0.25 3.75 -21.20
N LEU A 549 -0.82 4.53 -21.34
CA LEU A 549 -1.37 5.32 -20.23
C LEU A 549 -1.74 4.44 -19.03
N GLN A 550 -2.23 3.22 -19.28
CA GLN A 550 -2.59 2.24 -18.26
C GLN A 550 -1.35 1.73 -17.51
N GLU A 551 -0.26 1.42 -18.23
CA GLU A 551 1.01 0.96 -17.64
C GLU A 551 1.64 2.05 -16.76
N VAL A 552 1.73 3.27 -17.29
CA VAL A 552 2.25 4.43 -16.56
C VAL A 552 1.33 4.77 -15.39
N GLY A 553 0.02 4.83 -15.61
CA GLY A 553 -0.97 5.10 -14.57
C GLY A 553 -0.85 4.13 -13.39
N SER A 554 -0.82 2.82 -13.64
CA SER A 554 -0.65 1.80 -12.60
C SER A 554 0.66 1.94 -11.84
N ALA A 555 1.76 2.25 -12.53
CA ALA A 555 3.05 2.48 -11.88
C ALA A 555 2.98 3.62 -10.85
N PHE A 556 2.31 4.71 -11.21
CA PHE A 556 2.15 5.89 -10.36
C PHE A 556 1.15 5.65 -9.21
N LEU A 557 0.03 4.98 -9.47
CA LEU A 557 -1.00 4.71 -8.46
C LEU A 557 -0.50 3.81 -7.34
N ARG A 558 0.27 2.77 -7.68
CA ARG A 558 0.93 1.88 -6.69
C ARG A 558 1.90 2.61 -5.78
N ARG A 559 2.33 3.81 -6.18
CA ARG A 559 3.20 4.71 -5.40
C ARG A 559 2.44 5.93 -4.85
N ASN A 560 1.11 5.85 -4.77
CA ASN A 560 0.22 6.88 -4.24
C ASN A 560 0.23 8.22 -5.00
N PHE A 561 0.64 8.24 -6.27
CA PHE A 561 0.40 9.39 -7.12
C PHE A 561 -1.06 9.39 -7.58
N ARG A 562 -1.66 10.58 -7.58
CA ARG A 562 -3.06 10.82 -7.95
C ARG A 562 -3.18 12.04 -8.83
N PHE A 563 -4.16 12.01 -9.74
CA PHE A 563 -4.51 13.18 -10.56
C PHE A 563 -4.77 14.39 -9.67
N THR A 564 -4.14 15.51 -10.01
CA THR A 564 -4.17 16.71 -9.18
C THR A 564 -4.31 17.92 -10.08
N PRO A 565 -5.43 18.65 -10.01
CA PRO A 565 -5.58 19.92 -10.73
C PRO A 565 -4.45 20.88 -10.36
N THR A 566 -3.88 21.54 -11.36
CA THR A 566 -2.82 22.52 -11.19
C THR A 566 -2.90 23.56 -12.30
N ASP A 567 -2.26 24.71 -12.09
CA ASP A 567 -2.19 25.77 -13.08
C ASP A 567 -1.58 25.27 -14.40
N PRO A 568 -2.12 25.72 -15.54
CA PRO A 568 -1.68 25.26 -16.84
C PRO A 568 -0.27 25.75 -17.15
N GLN A 569 0.58 24.81 -17.52
CA GLN A 569 1.87 25.04 -18.18
C GLN A 569 1.72 24.59 -19.63
N TYR A 570 2.43 25.25 -20.54
CA TYR A 570 2.28 25.02 -21.97
C TYR A 570 3.52 24.35 -22.55
N LEU A 571 3.29 23.38 -23.41
CA LEU A 571 4.28 22.74 -24.28
C LEU A 571 3.56 22.34 -25.56
N PHE A 572 4.23 22.40 -26.72
CA PHE A 572 3.59 22.13 -28.01
C PHE A 572 2.33 22.99 -28.25
N LEU A 573 2.35 24.24 -27.75
CA LEU A 573 1.24 25.20 -27.84
C LEU A 573 -0.07 24.76 -27.16
N ARG A 574 0.01 23.85 -26.19
CA ARG A 574 -1.15 23.32 -25.47
C ARG A 574 -0.84 23.10 -23.98
N PRO A 575 -1.85 23.12 -23.10
CA PRO A 575 -1.65 22.81 -21.70
C PRO A 575 -1.20 21.34 -21.51
N GLN A 576 -0.69 21.02 -20.32
CA GLN A 576 -0.37 19.66 -19.92
C GLN A 576 -1.56 18.71 -20.10
N ASP A 577 -1.27 17.48 -20.54
CA ASP A 577 -2.28 16.42 -20.69
C ASP A 577 -2.65 15.81 -19.34
N VAL A 578 -1.64 15.67 -18.48
CA VAL A 578 -1.77 15.04 -17.18
C VAL A 578 -1.03 15.85 -16.15
N SER A 579 -1.64 15.97 -14.99
CA SER A 579 -0.97 16.44 -13.78
C SER A 579 -1.25 15.47 -12.64
N VAL A 580 -0.19 14.98 -12.01
CA VAL A 580 -0.27 14.07 -10.87
C VAL A 580 0.62 14.58 -9.74
N SER A 581 0.17 14.37 -8.51
CA SER A 581 0.97 14.62 -7.33
C SER A 581 0.92 13.41 -6.41
N LYS A 582 1.97 13.22 -5.61
CA LYS A 582 1.96 12.18 -4.58
C LYS A 582 1.04 12.61 -3.44
N ARG A 583 0.10 11.75 -3.07
CA ARG A 583 -0.80 11.96 -1.94
C ARG A 583 -0.50 10.93 -0.88
N GLU A 584 0.00 11.38 0.27
CA GLU A 584 0.10 10.56 1.48
C GLU A 584 -0.84 11.17 2.51
N ARG A 585 -1.73 10.34 3.05
CA ARG A 585 -2.75 10.81 4.00
C ARG A 585 -2.19 10.96 5.43
N TRP A 586 -1.19 10.15 5.78
CA TRP A 586 -0.76 9.95 7.17
C TRP A 586 0.56 10.62 7.54
N VAL A 587 1.48 10.70 6.58
CA VAL A 587 2.74 11.45 6.69
C VAL A 587 2.70 12.52 5.61
N ALA A 588 3.32 13.68 5.85
CA ALA A 588 3.49 14.65 4.78
C ALA A 588 4.13 13.95 3.57
N ALA A 589 3.41 13.89 2.46
CA ALA A 589 3.91 13.32 1.22
C ALA A 589 5.08 14.17 0.72
N GLN A 590 5.99 13.57 -0.04
CA GLN A 590 6.85 14.39 -0.89
C GLN A 590 5.95 15.19 -1.83
N PRO A 591 6.00 16.54 -1.83
CA PRO A 591 5.06 17.37 -2.58
C PRO A 591 5.45 17.47 -4.07
N HIS A 592 5.81 16.33 -4.67
CA HIS A 592 6.13 16.25 -6.09
C HIS A 592 4.89 16.57 -6.92
N LEU A 593 5.06 17.49 -7.85
CA LEU A 593 4.10 17.78 -8.90
C LEU A 593 4.72 17.38 -10.23
N LEU A 594 4.09 16.43 -10.91
CA LEU A 594 4.45 15.99 -12.24
C LEU A 594 3.42 16.46 -13.25
N ARG A 595 3.88 17.14 -14.30
CA ARG A 595 3.10 17.48 -15.49
C ARG A 595 3.63 16.69 -16.68
N LEU A 596 2.73 16.14 -17.49
CA LEU A 596 3.08 15.32 -18.66
C LEU A 596 2.40 15.82 -19.92
N TRP A 597 3.12 15.70 -21.03
CA TRP A 597 2.63 15.92 -22.39
C TRP A 597 2.96 14.68 -23.22
N LEU A 598 1.96 14.16 -23.90
CA LEU A 598 2.13 13.15 -24.92
C LEU A 598 2.81 13.76 -26.16
N THR A 599 3.87 13.11 -26.62
CA THR A 599 4.62 13.53 -27.82
C THR A 599 4.11 12.80 -29.07
N THR A 600 4.60 13.22 -30.24
CA THR A 600 4.41 12.49 -31.51
C THR A 600 5.30 11.25 -31.64
N ILE A 601 6.21 11.01 -30.70
CA ILE A 601 7.17 9.92 -30.75
C ILE A 601 6.53 8.63 -30.21
N ARG A 602 6.78 7.52 -30.91
CA ARG A 602 6.48 6.16 -30.49
C ARG A 602 7.77 5.36 -30.45
N PHE A 603 7.97 4.62 -29.36
CA PHE A 603 9.08 3.69 -29.23
C PHE A 603 8.54 2.26 -29.17
N ARG A 604 8.76 1.48 -30.22
CA ARG A 604 8.24 0.10 -30.35
C ARG A 604 6.72 0.05 -30.13
N GLY A 605 6.00 0.98 -30.75
CA GLY A 605 4.55 1.16 -30.65
C GLY A 605 4.06 1.82 -29.36
N LYS A 606 4.93 2.00 -28.36
CA LYS A 606 4.56 2.61 -27.07
C LYS A 606 4.62 4.13 -27.14
N PRO A 607 3.63 4.86 -26.58
CA PRO A 607 3.66 6.31 -26.55
C PRO A 607 4.81 6.83 -25.70
N VAL A 608 5.43 7.92 -26.15
CA VAL A 608 6.45 8.64 -25.39
C VAL A 608 5.85 9.92 -24.83
N TRP A 609 5.94 10.06 -23.51
CA TRP A 609 5.52 11.23 -22.74
C TRP A 609 6.75 11.99 -22.28
N VAL A 610 6.70 13.31 -22.39
CA VAL A 610 7.70 14.20 -21.79
C VAL A 610 7.08 14.93 -20.63
N GLY A 611 7.85 15.18 -19.59
CA GLY A 611 7.35 15.74 -18.36
C GLY A 611 8.29 16.68 -17.64
N GLN A 612 7.65 17.41 -16.75
CA GLN A 612 8.26 18.32 -15.80
C GLN A 612 7.85 17.81 -14.41
N VAL A 613 8.81 17.41 -13.60
CA VAL A 613 8.62 17.11 -12.17
C VAL A 613 9.32 18.16 -11.33
N SER A 614 8.59 18.73 -10.38
CA SER A 614 9.11 19.73 -9.45
C SER A 614 8.59 19.49 -8.04
N THR A 615 9.21 20.17 -7.08
CA THR A 615 8.79 20.22 -5.67
C THR A 615 8.81 21.67 -5.22
N PRO A 616 7.88 22.13 -4.37
CA PRO A 616 7.98 23.44 -3.73
C PRO A 616 9.26 23.53 -2.90
N LEU A 617 9.88 24.71 -2.89
CA LEU A 617 11.05 25.04 -2.10
C LEU A 617 10.75 24.77 -0.62
N GLY A 618 11.58 23.92 -0.02
CA GLY A 618 11.42 23.48 1.36
C GLY A 618 10.52 22.27 1.56
N GLY A 619 9.94 21.73 0.49
CA GLY A 619 9.19 20.48 0.50
C GLY A 619 8.17 20.41 1.63
N ARG A 620 8.29 19.38 2.48
CA ARG A 620 7.38 19.11 3.61
C ARG A 620 7.54 20.08 4.79
N PHE A 621 8.62 20.85 4.83
CA PHE A 621 8.85 21.84 5.89
C PHE A 621 8.36 23.24 5.51
N ALA A 622 7.97 23.43 4.26
CA ALA A 622 7.47 24.70 3.80
C ALA A 622 6.07 24.99 4.39
N ARG A 623 5.87 26.21 4.89
CA ARG A 623 4.57 26.70 5.32
C ARG A 623 4.00 27.57 4.20
N THR A 624 2.71 27.42 3.92
CA THR A 624 1.98 28.34 3.03
C THR A 624 2.19 29.77 3.53
N THR A 625 2.37 30.71 2.60
CA THR A 625 2.46 32.14 2.94
C THR A 625 1.13 32.63 3.51
N ASP A 626 1.15 33.68 4.33
CA ASP A 626 -0.04 34.21 5.00
C ASP A 626 -1.12 34.73 4.02
N ASP A 627 -0.73 35.01 2.77
CA ASP A 627 -1.59 35.41 1.65
C ASP A 627 -2.06 34.24 0.77
N GLY A 628 -1.64 33.01 1.07
CA GLY A 628 -2.00 31.81 0.30
C GLY A 628 -1.30 31.67 -1.06
N ALA A 629 -0.26 32.48 -1.33
CA ALA A 629 0.53 32.37 -2.56
C ALA A 629 1.27 31.02 -2.66
N ALA A 630 1.42 30.53 -3.89
CA ALA A 630 2.17 29.31 -4.17
C ALA A 630 3.65 29.50 -3.80
N LEU A 631 4.24 28.50 -3.13
CA LEU A 631 5.65 28.50 -2.79
C LEU A 631 6.50 28.46 -4.08
N PRO A 632 7.66 29.16 -4.11
CA PRO A 632 8.58 29.03 -5.22
C PRO A 632 9.05 27.58 -5.34
N ILE A 633 9.48 27.17 -6.53
CA ILE A 633 9.96 25.80 -6.78
C ILE A 633 11.39 25.65 -6.25
N ASP A 634 11.74 24.43 -5.83
CA ASP A 634 13.10 24.08 -5.49
C ASP A 634 14.02 24.21 -6.73
N PRO A 635 15.10 25.01 -6.65
CA PRO A 635 16.00 25.20 -7.79
C PRO A 635 16.69 23.91 -8.25
N ASN A 636 16.80 22.88 -7.40
CA ASN A 636 17.37 21.59 -7.74
C ASN A 636 16.31 20.62 -8.29
N VAL A 637 15.81 20.91 -9.48
CA VAL A 637 14.79 20.08 -10.16
C VAL A 637 15.23 18.63 -10.44
N ASP A 638 16.54 18.38 -10.47
CA ASP A 638 17.13 17.06 -10.63
C ASP A 638 16.88 16.16 -9.42
N GLU A 639 16.75 16.75 -8.24
CA GLU A 639 16.44 16.03 -7.00
C GLU A 639 15.00 15.52 -7.02
N ALA A 640 14.04 16.37 -7.41
CA ALA A 640 12.65 15.95 -7.61
C ALA A 640 12.52 14.82 -8.66
N ARG A 641 13.29 14.88 -9.75
CA ARG A 641 13.38 13.79 -10.74
C ARG A 641 13.93 12.51 -10.12
N ASN A 642 15.06 12.59 -9.41
CA ASN A 642 15.71 11.42 -8.84
C ASN A 642 14.83 10.74 -7.78
N ASP A 643 14.15 11.52 -6.95
CA ASP A 643 13.22 11.03 -5.94
C ASP A 643 12.02 10.33 -6.60
N LEU A 644 11.44 10.92 -7.65
CA LEU A 644 10.38 10.30 -8.46
C LEU A 644 10.83 8.95 -9.02
N VAL A 645 12.02 8.89 -9.64
CA VAL A 645 12.56 7.64 -10.22
C VAL A 645 12.76 6.59 -9.14
N GLN A 646 13.34 6.96 -7.99
CA GLN A 646 13.52 6.03 -6.87
C GLN A 646 12.20 5.47 -6.35
N ASP A 647 11.16 6.30 -6.28
CA ASP A 647 9.85 5.87 -5.81
C ASP A 647 9.18 4.90 -6.80
N VAL A 648 9.19 5.25 -8.09
CA VAL A 648 8.54 4.47 -9.15
C VAL A 648 9.23 3.12 -9.41
N ILE A 649 10.52 2.95 -9.07
CA ILE A 649 11.20 1.63 -9.09
C ILE A 649 10.43 0.59 -8.26
N TYR A 650 9.83 0.98 -7.14
CA TYR A 650 9.10 0.06 -6.26
C TYR A 650 7.64 -0.18 -6.69
N SER A 651 7.24 0.27 -7.89
CA SER A 651 5.91 0.02 -8.44
C SER A 651 5.73 -1.39 -9.00
N GLN A 652 6.83 -2.09 -9.28
CA GLN A 652 6.90 -3.33 -10.08
C GLN A 652 6.44 -3.18 -11.55
N TYR A 653 6.23 -1.95 -12.05
CA TYR A 653 5.91 -1.67 -13.47
C TYR A 653 7.07 -1.04 -14.25
N LEU A 654 8.11 -0.56 -13.57
CA LEU A 654 9.25 0.06 -14.24
C LEU A 654 10.23 -0.99 -14.78
N ALA A 655 10.24 -1.17 -16.10
CA ALA A 655 11.08 -2.18 -16.75
C ALA A 655 12.51 -1.71 -17.07
N LYS A 656 12.71 -0.41 -17.34
CA LYS A 656 14.01 0.14 -17.77
C LYS A 656 14.16 1.61 -17.37
N ILE A 657 15.39 1.99 -17.02
CA ILE A 657 15.79 3.38 -16.75
C ILE A 657 16.89 3.77 -17.73
N GLY A 658 16.83 5.00 -18.23
CA GLY A 658 17.85 5.59 -19.09
C GLY A 658 17.99 7.10 -18.84
N PHE A 659 19.11 7.66 -19.27
CA PHE A 659 19.38 9.10 -19.20
C PHE A 659 19.68 9.64 -20.60
N VAL A 660 19.10 10.79 -20.90
CA VAL A 660 19.23 11.54 -22.15
C VAL A 660 19.58 12.99 -21.82
N LYS A 661 20.29 13.69 -22.70
CA LYS A 661 20.62 15.09 -22.48
C LYS A 661 19.36 15.95 -22.56
N GLY A 662 19.20 16.85 -21.59
CA GLY A 662 18.14 17.87 -21.59
C GLY A 662 18.76 19.27 -21.71
N VAL A 663 18.33 20.18 -20.84
CA VAL A 663 18.68 21.62 -20.84
C VAL A 663 20.17 21.94 -20.60
N GLY A 664 21.02 20.93 -20.32
CA GLY A 664 22.44 21.10 -19.97
C GLY A 664 22.66 21.56 -18.52
N GLN A 665 23.92 21.80 -18.14
CA GLN A 665 24.22 22.40 -16.83
C GLN A 665 23.80 23.87 -16.83
N VAL A 666 22.82 24.22 -16.00
CA VAL A 666 22.54 25.61 -15.67
C VAL A 666 23.67 26.08 -14.77
N MET A 667 24.60 26.88 -15.31
CA MET A 667 25.59 27.58 -14.50
C MET A 667 24.84 28.45 -13.50
N ALA A 668 25.14 28.32 -12.20
CA ALA A 668 24.53 29.15 -11.16
C ALA A 668 24.75 30.63 -11.51
N SER A 669 23.73 31.26 -12.11
CA SER A 669 23.75 32.69 -12.35
C SER A 669 23.80 33.36 -10.98
N SER A 670 24.83 34.16 -10.75
CA SER A 670 24.97 34.99 -9.56
C SER A 670 23.64 35.68 -9.26
N PRO A 671 23.24 35.80 -7.97
CA PRO A 671 21.91 36.29 -7.61
C PRO A 671 21.72 37.69 -8.21
N GLY A 672 20.88 37.75 -9.24
CA GLY A 672 20.47 38.99 -9.86
C GLY A 672 19.67 39.78 -8.83
N LYS A 673 20.16 40.96 -8.49
CA LYS A 673 19.36 41.97 -7.80
C LYS A 673 18.17 42.32 -8.69
N THR A 674 16.97 42.00 -8.24
CA THR A 674 15.73 42.71 -8.60
C THR A 674 15.01 43.05 -7.32
#